data_AF-A0A0D2FQB5-F1
#
_entry.id   AF-A0A0D2FQB5-F1
#
_cell.length_a   1.000
_cell.length_b   1.000
_cell.length_c   1.000
_cell.angle_alpha   90.00
_cell.angle_beta   90.00
_cell.angle_gamma   90.00
#
_symmetry.space_group_name_H-M   'P 1'
#
loop_
_entity.id
_entity.type
_entity.pdbx_description
1 polymer ?
#
loop_
_entity_poly.entity_id
_entity_poly.type
_entity_poly.pdbx_seq_one_letter_code
_entity_poly.pdbx_strand_id
1 'polypeptide(L)'
;METTTPRPPAESENHGVAAQTSRHITRSDFINILRGVCIATGTPGHVLERFKRCLSSPLSQIFPNYGSSEKVSEEYIHIDRGAESWFSAWSNALAPSLSENDMDLRHLLNLALAISFLKESHQHSMAVNGEDLTILWNVIHNALTRRELTHQASVSYSVQGFFRVPLCSLTGQNGSSDEVYCLHIWLPESQRDSNVCAYSSQALIRRWILAGEGKYSTFNVEITADPELATHTEVPGKFQVVEGLGEQHNERQNYLMLQAGRRSVHAVKTGSSAHTINMSYLIDAGTWHSLDVAPDSLHAEIFLQKPHLASEIDVRILGPKNVDLQAPLSHITDITSAMIAANIDAVRSWELLFDAGKWHARRSEMEDALRVFNSALSLCKTVVRFPNATHYARLVHGELGFTNRCLGRYDLAKEHLEEALKDSCLNHGRVKAAGELGMVYRTQNHLIEARDTFQFQYETAKTLGDDRATCRAIGNVGMTNYQLSQLYRDDALVDIAIEQLKERVDRARSIKEALNAENMDDRKKFGRLKHASVWESVGLNRLSLCYTALGNTREGGRVAKEAQQIKIEPEDLTVTAMSHFFYGRALLQDGQRVAAMEHFSPSVACTPAIALCKEPSEENRQYLRELVDVGVDMEHVDQYGYTALDYAVFGMDREMETVVIEGLRRTLKGEIDAEIAKRQYEARLRKGYRELFHDRMRPVLLTGGSDTLKNLRIVYAAALTAKEQENMAQRFDTLKCVRYSDFLRWGRIPQYSDGFTKEFSSELEAHQGRAAEFIIFFSYRWTHKEGDRIFPDDPENSQYHRMVHATREFLDLNPTVDPERLYIWLDYACIDQDDTASGIAALPMLLAQCDVVISLVNDDYYKRAWCVLETVMIQTLKKSYQRHQWYEYAPSSEKGSVNEEWSLRTGPLGLDITAADKELTIGGDRHKILFLERQTKLLR
;
A
#
# COMPACT_ATOMS: atom_id res chain seq x y z
N MET A 1 13.27 -1.15 6.80
CA MET A 1 14.50 -1.85 6.39
C MET A 1 14.11 -3.20 5.82
N GLU A 2 14.72 -3.53 4.69
CA GLU A 2 14.70 -4.79 3.93
C GLU A 2 13.40 -5.27 3.27
N THR A 3 13.40 -5.07 1.95
CA THR A 3 12.59 -5.68 0.90
C THR A 3 12.63 -7.21 0.96
N THR A 4 11.48 -7.86 1.15
CA THR A 4 11.27 -9.24 0.67
C THR A 4 9.78 -9.43 0.34
N THR A 5 9.50 -9.71 -0.92
CA THR A 5 8.23 -10.26 -1.41
C THR A 5 7.90 -11.57 -0.66
N PRO A 6 6.65 -11.85 -0.30
CA PRO A 6 6.27 -13.09 0.37
C PRO A 6 6.48 -14.28 -0.58
N ARG A 7 7.43 -15.16 -0.26
CA ARG A 7 7.50 -16.51 -0.84
C ARG A 7 6.44 -17.41 -0.15
N PRO A 8 5.72 -18.27 -0.89
CA PRO A 8 4.87 -19.30 -0.30
C PRO A 8 5.72 -20.37 0.42
N PRO A 9 5.12 -21.16 1.33
CA PRO A 9 5.86 -22.18 2.10
C PRO A 9 6.47 -23.22 1.16
N ALA A 10 7.71 -23.61 1.46
CA ALA A 10 8.43 -24.64 0.73
C ALA A 10 7.81 -26.02 1.03
N GLU A 11 7.18 -26.62 0.03
CA GLU A 11 6.87 -28.05 0.04
C GLU A 11 8.15 -28.84 -0.20
N SER A 12 8.29 -29.95 0.52
CA SER A 12 9.47 -30.82 0.55
C SER A 12 9.80 -31.41 -0.81
N GLU A 13 10.98 -31.09 -1.36
CA GLU A 13 11.52 -31.69 -2.57
C GLU A 13 12.03 -33.12 -2.30
N ASN A 14 11.34 -34.12 -2.85
CA ASN A 14 11.91 -35.43 -3.12
C ASN A 14 12.03 -35.58 -4.64
N HIS A 15 13.22 -35.34 -5.17
CA HIS A 15 13.51 -35.45 -6.60
C HIS A 15 13.69 -36.91 -7.03
N GLY A 16 12.67 -37.44 -7.71
CA GLY A 16 12.82 -38.58 -8.62
C GLY A 16 12.96 -38.07 -10.06
N VAL A 17 14.03 -38.44 -10.73
CA VAL A 17 14.34 -38.07 -12.12
C VAL A 17 13.23 -38.58 -13.06
N ALA A 18 12.32 -37.69 -13.47
CA ALA A 18 11.33 -37.94 -14.52
C ALA A 18 11.69 -37.14 -15.77
N ALA A 19 11.55 -37.80 -16.92
CA ALA A 19 11.96 -37.33 -18.24
C ALA A 19 11.47 -35.91 -18.58
N GLN A 20 12.33 -35.12 -19.23
CA GLN A 20 11.97 -33.84 -19.87
C GLN A 20 10.93 -34.08 -20.98
N THR A 21 9.66 -34.05 -20.61
CA THR A 21 8.53 -33.94 -21.55
C THR A 21 8.46 -32.50 -22.05
N SER A 22 8.35 -32.32 -23.36
CA SER A 22 8.33 -31.03 -24.04
C SER A 22 7.20 -30.12 -23.53
N ARG A 23 7.54 -28.90 -23.08
CA ARG A 23 6.61 -27.85 -22.61
C ARG A 23 5.91 -27.12 -23.79
N HIS A 24 5.41 -27.87 -24.77
CA HIS A 24 4.81 -27.34 -25.99
C HIS A 24 3.41 -27.91 -26.19
N ILE A 25 2.42 -27.03 -26.39
CA ILE A 25 1.10 -27.44 -26.84
C ILE A 25 1.21 -27.93 -28.30
N THR A 26 0.57 -29.04 -28.66
CA THR A 26 0.55 -29.45 -30.07
C THR A 26 -0.56 -28.72 -30.83
N ARG A 27 -0.45 -28.63 -32.17
CA ARG A 27 -1.54 -28.12 -33.01
C ARG A 27 -2.85 -28.89 -32.78
N SER A 28 -2.76 -30.20 -32.61
CA SER A 28 -3.92 -31.06 -32.30
C SER A 28 -4.55 -30.69 -30.95
N ASP A 29 -3.74 -30.47 -29.92
CA ASP A 29 -4.23 -30.11 -28.59
C ASP A 29 -4.89 -28.74 -28.59
N PHE A 30 -4.29 -27.75 -29.26
CA PHE A 30 -4.88 -26.42 -29.38
C PHE A 30 -6.22 -26.43 -30.13
N ILE A 31 -6.32 -27.19 -31.24
CA ILE A 31 -7.59 -27.36 -31.97
C ILE A 31 -8.65 -28.06 -31.10
N ASN A 32 -8.23 -29.04 -30.28
CA ASN A 32 -9.13 -29.71 -29.34
C ASN A 32 -9.66 -28.74 -28.26
N ILE A 33 -8.80 -27.85 -27.74
CA ILE A 33 -9.19 -26.82 -26.78
C ILE A 33 -10.15 -25.82 -27.44
N LEU A 34 -9.84 -25.34 -28.64
CA LEU A 34 -10.73 -24.44 -29.38
C LEU A 34 -12.10 -25.08 -29.64
N ARG A 35 -12.14 -26.37 -30.01
CA ARG A 35 -13.39 -27.12 -30.12
C ARG A 35 -14.14 -27.16 -28.80
N GLY A 36 -13.45 -27.39 -27.69
CA GLY A 36 -14.04 -27.40 -26.35
C GLY A 36 -14.59 -26.04 -25.93
N VAL A 37 -13.92 -24.94 -26.31
CA VAL A 37 -14.43 -23.58 -26.14
C VAL A 37 -15.72 -23.40 -26.94
N CYS A 38 -15.73 -23.73 -28.24
CA CYS A 38 -16.94 -23.61 -29.06
C CYS A 38 -18.13 -24.43 -28.51
N ILE A 39 -17.88 -25.62 -27.94
CA ILE A 39 -18.91 -26.43 -27.29
C ILE A 39 -19.46 -25.71 -26.05
N ALA A 40 -18.56 -25.21 -25.20
CA ALA A 40 -18.93 -24.52 -23.96
C ALA A 40 -19.70 -23.22 -24.23
N THR A 41 -19.29 -22.47 -25.25
CA THR A 41 -19.91 -21.20 -25.63
C THR A 41 -21.12 -21.36 -26.53
N GLY A 42 -21.54 -22.57 -26.90
CA GLY A 42 -22.68 -22.78 -27.81
C GLY A 42 -22.44 -22.28 -29.24
N THR A 43 -21.18 -22.12 -29.65
CA THR A 43 -20.82 -21.54 -30.95
C THR A 43 -21.06 -22.52 -32.10
N PRO A 44 -21.69 -22.10 -33.21
CA PRO A 44 -22.00 -22.98 -34.34
C PRO A 44 -20.77 -23.68 -34.94
N GLY A 45 -20.91 -24.96 -35.29
CA GLY A 45 -19.81 -25.80 -35.79
C GLY A 45 -19.12 -25.31 -37.07
N HIS A 46 -19.77 -24.50 -37.90
CA HIS A 46 -19.16 -23.92 -39.11
C HIS A 46 -18.06 -22.89 -38.79
N VAL A 47 -18.10 -22.26 -37.61
CA VAL A 47 -17.06 -21.34 -37.11
C VAL A 47 -15.77 -22.11 -36.84
N LEU A 48 -15.87 -23.30 -36.25
CA LEU A 48 -14.73 -24.21 -36.02
C LEU A 48 -14.09 -24.67 -37.34
N GLU A 49 -14.89 -24.96 -38.36
CA GLU A 49 -14.39 -25.34 -39.70
C GLU A 49 -13.71 -24.16 -40.43
N ARG A 50 -14.08 -22.92 -40.13
CA ARG A 50 -13.37 -21.72 -40.60
C ARG A 50 -12.01 -21.61 -39.91
N PHE A 51 -11.93 -21.86 -38.61
CA PHE A 51 -10.66 -21.90 -37.88
C PHE A 51 -9.71 -23.00 -38.36
N LYS A 52 -10.21 -24.22 -38.56
CA LYS A 52 -9.38 -25.32 -39.10
C LYS A 52 -8.75 -24.94 -40.44
N ARG A 53 -9.48 -24.20 -41.28
CA ARG A 53 -9.00 -23.63 -42.56
C ARG A 53 -7.98 -22.50 -42.37
N CYS A 54 -8.20 -21.56 -41.46
CA CYS A 54 -7.21 -20.52 -41.13
C CYS A 54 -5.92 -21.11 -40.54
N LEU A 55 -6.03 -22.19 -39.76
CA LEU A 55 -4.91 -22.88 -39.12
C LEU A 55 -4.20 -23.91 -40.04
N SER A 56 -4.56 -24.03 -41.33
CA SER A 56 -3.96 -24.99 -42.27
C SER A 56 -2.93 -24.43 -43.27
N SER A 57 -2.60 -23.13 -43.22
CA SER A 57 -1.58 -22.48 -44.08
C SER A 57 -0.57 -21.67 -43.23
N PRO A 58 0.69 -21.50 -43.68
CA PRO A 58 1.86 -22.16 -43.10
C PRO A 58 2.13 -21.80 -41.62
N LEU A 59 1.55 -22.58 -40.71
CA LEU A 59 1.88 -22.58 -39.27
C LEU A 59 3.08 -23.48 -38.91
N SER A 60 3.86 -23.92 -39.91
CA SER A 60 5.06 -24.75 -39.72
C SER A 60 6.13 -24.07 -38.84
N GLN A 61 6.01 -22.76 -38.61
CA GLN A 61 6.86 -22.00 -37.68
C GLN A 61 6.33 -21.97 -36.22
N ILE A 62 5.02 -22.14 -35.96
CA ILE A 62 4.47 -22.18 -34.58
C ILE A 62 4.60 -23.58 -33.97
N PHE A 63 4.37 -24.61 -34.79
CA PHE A 63 4.35 -26.01 -34.35
C PHE A 63 5.18 -26.86 -35.31
N PRO A 64 6.52 -26.89 -35.19
CA PRO A 64 7.34 -27.74 -36.05
C PRO A 64 7.02 -29.21 -35.79
N ASN A 65 6.74 -29.96 -36.85
CA ASN A 65 6.69 -31.42 -36.80
C ASN A 65 8.08 -31.92 -36.39
N TYR A 66 8.16 -32.64 -35.27
CA TYR A 66 9.40 -33.29 -34.87
C TYR A 66 9.73 -34.42 -35.87
N GLY A 67 10.66 -34.11 -36.78
CA GLY A 67 11.16 -35.01 -37.80
C GLY A 67 12.44 -34.45 -38.43
N SER A 68 13.56 -34.67 -37.75
CA SER A 68 14.96 -34.58 -38.23
C SER A 68 15.48 -33.28 -38.86
N SER A 69 16.60 -32.83 -38.28
CA SER A 69 17.69 -32.07 -38.90
C SER A 69 17.65 -30.54 -38.86
N GLU A 70 18.73 -30.01 -38.29
CA GLU A 70 19.31 -28.67 -38.38
C GLU A 70 18.86 -27.54 -37.43
N LYS A 71 19.89 -27.00 -36.75
CA LYS A 71 19.89 -25.92 -35.77
C LYS A 71 19.35 -24.64 -36.40
N VAL A 72 18.16 -24.22 -35.98
CA VAL A 72 17.68 -22.84 -36.10
C VAL A 72 17.45 -22.32 -34.68
N SER A 73 17.92 -21.10 -34.44
CA SER A 73 17.98 -20.41 -33.15
C SER A 73 16.65 -20.34 -32.39
N GLU A 74 16.71 -20.60 -31.08
CA GLU A 74 15.63 -20.68 -30.10
C GLU A 74 14.89 -19.34 -29.87
N GLU A 75 13.80 -19.09 -30.59
CA GLU A 75 12.72 -18.17 -30.16
C GLU A 75 11.41 -18.96 -30.06
N TYR A 76 11.31 -19.82 -29.05
CA TYR A 76 10.13 -20.66 -28.82
C TYR A 76 9.12 -20.00 -27.88
N ILE A 77 7.82 -20.20 -28.16
CA ILE A 77 6.69 -19.72 -27.35
C ILE A 77 6.60 -20.58 -26.08
N HIS A 78 7.11 -20.09 -24.95
CA HIS A 78 7.11 -20.79 -23.66
C HIS A 78 6.24 -20.08 -22.63
N ILE A 79 5.47 -20.86 -21.86
CA ILE A 79 4.71 -20.35 -20.70
C ILE A 79 5.63 -19.84 -19.57
N ASP A 80 6.90 -20.25 -19.57
CA ASP A 80 7.92 -19.83 -18.59
C ASP A 80 8.24 -18.32 -18.64
N ARG A 81 7.90 -17.64 -19.75
CA ARG A 81 8.07 -16.19 -19.91
C ARG A 81 6.83 -15.39 -19.49
N GLY A 82 5.83 -16.03 -18.87
CA GLY A 82 4.60 -15.41 -18.42
C GLY A 82 3.53 -15.25 -19.50
N ALA A 83 2.34 -14.85 -19.08
CA ALA A 83 1.15 -14.74 -19.94
C ALA A 83 1.31 -13.63 -21.00
N GLU A 84 1.98 -12.51 -20.69
CA GLU A 84 2.20 -11.42 -21.66
C GLU A 84 3.00 -11.90 -22.87
N SER A 85 4.15 -12.54 -22.63
CA SER A 85 4.98 -13.11 -23.69
C SER A 85 4.23 -14.22 -24.44
N TRP A 86 3.42 -15.02 -23.75
CA TRP A 86 2.59 -16.06 -24.36
C TRP A 86 1.60 -15.46 -25.36
N PHE A 87 0.78 -14.49 -24.94
CA PHE A 87 -0.21 -13.86 -25.83
C PHE A 87 0.45 -13.06 -26.96
N SER A 88 1.54 -12.35 -26.69
CA SER A 88 2.27 -11.58 -27.70
C SER A 88 2.81 -12.49 -28.82
N ALA A 89 3.45 -13.60 -28.43
CA ALA A 89 4.01 -14.54 -29.40
C ALA A 89 2.93 -15.20 -30.25
N TRP A 90 1.81 -15.62 -29.63
CA TRP A 90 0.68 -16.19 -30.33
C TRP A 90 -0.05 -15.19 -31.23
N SER A 91 -0.18 -13.94 -30.79
CA SER A 91 -0.75 -12.85 -31.60
C SER A 91 0.08 -12.61 -32.85
N ASN A 92 1.41 -12.45 -32.70
CA ASN A 92 2.33 -12.25 -33.83
C ASN A 92 2.25 -13.39 -34.83
N ALA A 93 2.17 -14.62 -34.33
CA ALA A 93 2.23 -15.78 -35.17
C ALA A 93 0.88 -16.10 -35.86
N LEU A 94 -0.24 -15.63 -35.32
CA LEU A 94 -1.57 -15.74 -35.94
C LEU A 94 -1.97 -14.51 -36.77
N ALA A 95 -1.26 -13.38 -36.63
CA ALA A 95 -1.52 -12.14 -37.36
C ALA A 95 -1.61 -12.31 -38.91
N PRO A 96 -0.77 -13.13 -39.58
CA PRO A 96 -0.86 -13.31 -41.03
C PRO A 96 -2.14 -14.02 -41.50
N SER A 97 -2.82 -14.76 -40.61
CA SER A 97 -3.94 -15.65 -40.93
C SER A 97 -5.31 -15.10 -40.52
N LEU A 98 -5.36 -13.93 -39.86
CA LEU A 98 -6.57 -13.33 -39.31
C LEU A 98 -6.82 -11.95 -39.91
N SER A 99 -7.88 -11.80 -40.71
CA SER A 99 -8.29 -10.50 -41.27
C SER A 99 -8.98 -9.60 -40.23
N GLU A 100 -9.17 -8.32 -40.53
CA GLU A 100 -9.98 -7.41 -39.69
C GLU A 100 -11.45 -7.85 -39.58
N ASN A 101 -11.96 -8.62 -40.55
CA ASN A 101 -13.34 -9.14 -40.55
C ASN A 101 -13.53 -10.40 -39.68
N ASP A 102 -12.48 -10.84 -38.98
CA ASP A 102 -12.46 -12.06 -38.15
C ASP A 102 -12.49 -11.77 -36.64
N MET A 103 -13.07 -10.63 -36.22
CA MET A 103 -13.04 -10.20 -34.82
C MET A 103 -13.66 -11.22 -33.84
N ASP A 104 -14.77 -11.87 -34.20
CA ASP A 104 -15.40 -12.91 -33.36
C ASP A 104 -14.48 -14.13 -33.20
N LEU A 105 -13.69 -14.44 -34.23
CA LEU A 105 -12.70 -15.52 -34.20
C LEU A 105 -11.55 -15.16 -33.25
N ARG A 106 -11.14 -13.89 -33.18
CA ARG A 106 -10.07 -13.46 -32.27
C ARG A 106 -10.44 -13.65 -30.81
N HIS A 107 -11.69 -13.39 -30.43
CA HIS A 107 -12.14 -13.56 -29.04
C HIS A 107 -12.20 -15.03 -28.60
N LEU A 108 -12.73 -15.92 -29.45
CA LEU A 108 -12.75 -17.37 -29.20
C LEU A 108 -11.35 -17.97 -29.14
N LEU A 109 -10.46 -17.52 -30.03
CA LEU A 109 -9.06 -17.91 -30.05
C LEU A 109 -8.34 -17.47 -28.77
N ASN A 110 -8.53 -16.23 -28.37
CA ASN A 110 -7.94 -15.68 -27.15
C ASN A 110 -8.43 -16.42 -25.91
N LEU A 111 -9.71 -16.78 -25.84
CA LEU A 111 -10.25 -17.64 -24.79
C LEU A 111 -9.59 -19.03 -24.81
N ALA A 112 -9.43 -19.64 -25.99
CA ALA A 112 -8.72 -20.92 -26.14
C ALA A 112 -7.25 -20.82 -25.71
N LEU A 113 -6.56 -19.71 -26.00
CA LEU A 113 -5.18 -19.46 -25.56
C LEU A 113 -5.08 -19.28 -24.04
N ALA A 114 -6.05 -18.62 -23.41
CA ALA A 114 -6.12 -18.51 -21.95
C ALA A 114 -6.31 -19.89 -21.28
N ILE A 115 -7.23 -20.70 -21.81
CA ILE A 115 -7.44 -22.08 -21.33
C ILE A 115 -6.20 -22.96 -21.58
N SER A 116 -5.53 -22.78 -22.73
CA SER A 116 -4.27 -23.47 -23.03
C SER A 116 -3.19 -23.15 -22.01
N PHE A 117 -2.99 -21.87 -21.68
CA PHE A 117 -2.02 -21.45 -20.67
C PHE A 117 -2.34 -22.07 -19.29
N LEU A 118 -3.61 -22.05 -18.86
CA LEU A 118 -4.03 -22.66 -17.59
C LEU A 118 -3.83 -24.17 -17.58
N LYS A 119 -4.12 -24.86 -18.69
CA LYS A 119 -3.93 -26.30 -18.85
C LYS A 119 -2.46 -26.70 -18.77
N GLU A 120 -1.59 -26.02 -19.51
CA GLU A 120 -0.14 -26.28 -19.50
C GLU A 120 0.45 -25.97 -18.11
N SER A 121 0.05 -24.84 -17.51
CA SER A 121 0.44 -24.50 -16.14
C SER A 121 0.01 -25.57 -15.13
N HIS A 122 -1.16 -26.17 -15.33
CA HIS A 122 -1.63 -27.27 -14.50
C HIS A 122 -0.81 -28.56 -14.71
N GLN A 123 -0.59 -28.96 -15.96
CA GLN A 123 0.14 -30.19 -16.30
C GLN A 123 1.60 -30.16 -15.83
N HIS A 124 2.22 -28.99 -15.82
CA HIS A 124 3.60 -28.79 -15.35
C HIS A 124 3.71 -28.35 -13.89
N SER A 125 2.61 -28.37 -13.13
CA SER A 125 2.58 -27.94 -11.72
C SER A 125 3.14 -26.52 -11.49
N MET A 126 2.98 -25.63 -12.46
CA MET A 126 3.41 -24.24 -12.36
C MET A 126 2.36 -23.40 -11.63
N ALA A 127 2.82 -22.52 -10.74
CA ALA A 127 1.98 -21.52 -10.10
C ALA A 127 1.73 -20.37 -11.07
N VAL A 128 0.46 -19.98 -11.23
CA VAL A 128 0.08 -18.78 -12.00
C VAL A 128 0.12 -17.60 -11.04
N ASN A 129 1.03 -16.65 -11.26
CA ASN A 129 1.15 -15.48 -10.41
C ASN A 129 0.01 -14.47 -10.68
N GLY A 130 -0.10 -13.43 -9.86
CA GLY A 130 -1.17 -12.44 -9.97
C GLY A 130 -1.13 -11.58 -11.24
N GLU A 131 0.04 -11.32 -11.80
CA GLU A 131 0.19 -10.55 -13.05
C GLU A 131 -0.33 -11.38 -14.23
N ASP A 132 0.10 -12.64 -14.32
CA ASP A 132 -0.35 -13.59 -15.32
C ASP A 132 -1.86 -13.83 -15.23
N LEU A 133 -2.40 -14.00 -14.01
CA LEU A 133 -3.84 -14.17 -13.83
C LEU A 133 -4.63 -12.92 -14.21
N THR A 134 -4.07 -11.72 -14.02
CA THR A 134 -4.68 -10.46 -14.48
C THR A 134 -4.76 -10.42 -16.00
N ILE A 135 -3.69 -10.80 -16.69
CA ILE A 135 -3.65 -10.86 -18.16
C ILE A 135 -4.68 -11.89 -18.67
N LEU A 136 -4.69 -13.09 -18.10
CA LEU A 136 -5.64 -14.14 -18.45
C LEU A 136 -7.09 -13.69 -18.21
N TRP A 137 -7.36 -13.04 -17.08
CA TRP A 137 -8.68 -12.49 -16.78
C TRP A 137 -9.10 -11.43 -17.80
N ASN A 138 -8.24 -10.46 -18.13
CA ASN A 138 -8.56 -9.43 -19.12
C ASN A 138 -8.97 -10.05 -20.46
N VAL A 139 -8.27 -11.12 -20.87
CA VAL A 139 -8.60 -11.86 -22.08
C VAL A 139 -9.96 -12.56 -21.99
N ILE A 140 -10.23 -13.26 -20.89
CA ILE A 140 -11.51 -13.95 -20.66
C ILE A 140 -12.65 -12.94 -20.56
N HIS A 141 -12.49 -11.87 -19.78
CA HIS A 141 -13.44 -10.77 -19.64
C HIS A 141 -13.82 -10.20 -21.02
N ASN A 142 -12.83 -9.86 -21.84
CA ASN A 142 -13.05 -9.32 -23.19
C ASN A 142 -13.78 -10.31 -24.11
N ALA A 143 -13.67 -11.62 -23.89
CA ALA A 143 -14.44 -12.61 -24.64
C ALA A 143 -15.89 -12.68 -24.13
N LEU A 144 -16.11 -12.64 -22.81
CA LEU A 144 -17.43 -12.77 -22.20
C LEU A 144 -18.32 -11.53 -22.36
N THR A 145 -17.75 -10.33 -22.52
CA THR A 145 -18.51 -9.08 -22.70
C THR A 145 -18.94 -8.78 -24.14
N ARG A 146 -18.52 -9.61 -25.12
CA ARG A 146 -18.86 -9.43 -26.53
C ARG A 146 -20.22 -10.02 -26.85
N ARG A 147 -21.07 -9.24 -27.53
CA ARG A 147 -22.49 -9.56 -27.79
C ARG A 147 -22.65 -10.92 -28.47
N GLU A 148 -21.75 -11.26 -29.39
CA GLU A 148 -21.77 -12.47 -30.20
C GLU A 148 -21.59 -13.74 -29.34
N LEU A 149 -20.78 -13.66 -28.28
CA LEU A 149 -20.53 -14.74 -27.33
C LEU A 149 -21.51 -14.72 -26.15
N THR A 150 -21.96 -13.53 -25.73
CA THR A 150 -22.92 -13.37 -24.62
C THR A 150 -24.26 -14.05 -24.90
N HIS A 151 -24.75 -14.02 -26.14
CA HIS A 151 -26.02 -14.69 -26.50
C HIS A 151 -25.92 -16.22 -26.56
N GLN A 152 -24.71 -16.77 -26.66
CA GLN A 152 -24.48 -18.21 -26.86
C GLN A 152 -24.03 -18.92 -25.57
N ALA A 153 -23.34 -18.21 -24.67
CA ALA A 153 -22.88 -18.76 -23.39
C ALA A 153 -24.04 -18.93 -22.39
N SER A 154 -24.37 -20.18 -22.04
CA SER A 154 -25.41 -20.48 -21.04
C SER A 154 -24.91 -20.20 -19.62
N VAL A 155 -25.61 -19.34 -18.87
CA VAL A 155 -25.41 -19.18 -17.42
C VAL A 155 -26.33 -20.17 -16.70
N SER A 156 -25.77 -20.99 -15.80
CA SER A 156 -26.54 -21.93 -14.98
C SER A 156 -26.38 -21.62 -13.49
N TYR A 157 -27.44 -21.80 -12.69
CA TYR A 157 -27.36 -21.67 -11.24
C TYR A 157 -27.11 -23.03 -10.57
N SER A 158 -26.13 -23.08 -9.68
CA SER A 158 -25.77 -24.26 -8.90
C SER A 158 -26.68 -24.37 -7.67
N VAL A 159 -27.01 -25.61 -7.31
CA VAL A 159 -27.63 -25.97 -6.02
C VAL A 159 -26.82 -25.52 -4.80
N GLN A 160 -25.52 -25.25 -4.99
CA GLN A 160 -24.64 -24.72 -3.96
C GLN A 160 -24.72 -23.18 -3.83
N GLY A 161 -25.60 -22.52 -4.60
CA GLY A 161 -25.87 -21.09 -4.45
C GLY A 161 -24.93 -20.16 -5.24
N PHE A 162 -24.41 -20.60 -6.38
CA PHE A 162 -23.53 -19.80 -7.26
C PHE A 162 -23.88 -19.94 -8.74
N PHE A 163 -23.50 -18.95 -9.56
CA PHE A 163 -23.65 -19.03 -11.01
C PHE A 163 -22.41 -19.65 -11.66
N ARG A 164 -22.64 -20.43 -12.70
CA ARG A 164 -21.63 -21.10 -13.50
C ARG A 164 -21.73 -20.66 -14.95
N VAL A 165 -20.60 -20.22 -15.51
CA VAL A 165 -20.44 -19.91 -16.94
C VAL A 165 -19.40 -20.87 -17.52
N PRO A 166 -19.76 -21.77 -18.45
CA PRO A 166 -18.82 -22.69 -19.06
C PRO A 166 -17.85 -21.94 -19.98
N LEU A 167 -16.54 -22.22 -19.86
CA LEU A 167 -15.49 -21.60 -20.67
C LEU A 167 -14.92 -22.58 -21.71
N CYS A 168 -14.74 -23.86 -21.34
CA CYS A 168 -14.27 -24.90 -22.23
C CYS A 168 -14.69 -26.30 -21.72
N SER A 169 -15.13 -27.17 -22.61
CA SER A 169 -15.48 -28.57 -22.32
C SER A 169 -14.72 -29.52 -23.24
N LEU A 170 -13.68 -30.18 -22.73
CA LEU A 170 -12.90 -31.17 -23.48
C LEU A 170 -13.57 -32.54 -23.39
N THR A 171 -13.77 -33.19 -24.53
CA THR A 171 -14.39 -34.52 -24.61
C THR A 171 -13.33 -35.58 -24.88
N GLY A 172 -13.38 -36.67 -24.11
CA GLY A 172 -12.51 -37.82 -24.29
C GLY A 172 -12.88 -38.70 -25.48
N GLN A 173 -12.04 -39.70 -25.78
CA GLN A 173 -12.25 -40.65 -26.89
C GLN A 173 -13.58 -41.43 -26.78
N ASN A 174 -14.18 -41.51 -25.59
CA ASN A 174 -15.43 -42.23 -25.31
C ASN A 174 -16.68 -41.33 -25.22
N GLY A 175 -16.57 -40.03 -25.49
CA GLY A 175 -17.71 -39.09 -25.44
C GLY A 175 -18.09 -38.59 -24.04
N SER A 176 -17.43 -39.05 -22.97
CA SER A 176 -17.49 -38.41 -21.63
C SER A 176 -16.66 -37.13 -21.59
N SER A 177 -17.09 -36.12 -20.81
CA SER A 177 -16.30 -34.90 -20.60
C SER A 177 -15.07 -35.20 -19.73
N ASP A 178 -13.87 -35.02 -20.30
CA ASP A 178 -12.59 -35.35 -19.66
C ASP A 178 -12.00 -34.16 -18.88
N GLU A 179 -12.25 -32.92 -19.30
CA GLU A 179 -11.83 -31.73 -18.55
C GLU A 179 -12.82 -30.58 -18.80
N VAL A 180 -13.26 -29.93 -17.73
CA VAL A 180 -14.24 -28.84 -17.80
C VAL A 180 -13.68 -27.60 -17.11
N TYR A 181 -13.62 -26.50 -17.84
CA TYR A 181 -13.23 -25.18 -17.35
C TYR A 181 -14.46 -24.29 -17.27
N CYS A 182 -14.70 -23.70 -16.11
CA CYS A 182 -15.86 -22.84 -15.85
C CYS A 182 -15.46 -21.63 -15.02
N LEU A 183 -16.24 -20.58 -15.14
CA LEU A 183 -16.25 -19.46 -14.20
C LEU A 183 -17.34 -19.72 -13.17
N HIS A 184 -16.98 -19.72 -11.89
CA HIS A 184 -17.92 -19.77 -10.77
C HIS A 184 -17.99 -18.39 -10.11
N ILE A 185 -19.21 -17.94 -9.79
CA ILE A 185 -19.42 -16.65 -9.13
C ILE A 185 -20.53 -16.74 -8.08
N TRP A 186 -20.20 -16.29 -6.89
CA TRP A 186 -21.12 -16.03 -5.79
C TRP A 186 -21.42 -14.54 -5.79
N LEU A 187 -22.67 -14.15 -6.08
CA LEU A 187 -23.09 -12.75 -5.99
C LEU A 187 -23.58 -12.42 -4.57
N PRO A 188 -23.45 -11.17 -4.12
CA PRO A 188 -24.12 -10.70 -2.91
C PRO A 188 -25.63 -10.96 -3.01
N GLU A 189 -26.30 -11.27 -1.89
CA GLU A 189 -27.76 -11.49 -1.81
C GLU A 189 -28.34 -12.67 -2.62
N SER A 190 -27.50 -13.51 -3.25
CA SER A 190 -27.95 -14.79 -3.81
C SER A 190 -28.59 -15.63 -2.69
N GLN A 191 -29.71 -16.33 -2.96
CA GLN A 191 -30.24 -17.35 -2.02
C GLN A 191 -29.21 -18.48 -1.91
N ARG A 192 -28.29 -18.32 -0.96
CA ARG A 192 -27.29 -19.33 -0.58
C ARG A 192 -27.98 -20.27 0.40
N ASP A 193 -28.27 -21.49 -0.03
CA ASP A 193 -28.92 -22.48 0.84
C ASP A 193 -27.97 -22.82 1.99
N SER A 194 -28.36 -22.45 3.22
CA SER A 194 -27.56 -22.61 4.43
C SER A 194 -27.43 -24.07 4.89
N ASN A 195 -28.11 -25.00 4.22
CA ASN A 195 -28.23 -26.39 4.66
C ASN A 195 -27.16 -27.32 4.08
N VAL A 196 -26.39 -26.89 3.07
CA VAL A 196 -25.31 -27.70 2.48
C VAL A 196 -24.00 -27.44 3.23
N CYS A 197 -23.47 -28.47 3.91
CA CYS A 197 -22.30 -28.35 4.78
C CYS A 197 -20.96 -28.59 4.05
N ALA A 198 -20.90 -29.60 3.17
CA ALA A 198 -19.70 -29.93 2.39
C ALA A 198 -20.04 -30.77 1.16
N TYR A 199 -19.12 -30.87 0.21
CA TYR A 199 -19.23 -31.73 -0.97
C TYR A 199 -17.93 -32.45 -1.26
N SER A 200 -18.06 -33.57 -1.99
CA SER A 200 -16.94 -34.36 -2.47
C SER A 200 -17.22 -34.81 -3.91
N SER A 201 -16.18 -34.87 -4.72
CA SER A 201 -16.23 -35.33 -6.11
C SER A 201 -15.08 -36.28 -6.36
N GLN A 202 -15.31 -37.34 -7.14
CA GLN A 202 -14.25 -38.23 -7.65
C GLN A 202 -13.38 -37.59 -8.75
N ALA A 203 -13.44 -36.28 -8.90
CA ALA A 203 -12.63 -35.50 -9.82
C ALA A 203 -11.59 -34.68 -9.05
N LEU A 204 -10.41 -34.54 -9.65
CA LEU A 204 -9.42 -33.56 -9.23
C LEU A 204 -9.90 -32.17 -9.63
N ILE A 205 -9.80 -31.21 -8.71
CA ILE A 205 -10.27 -29.84 -8.90
C ILE A 205 -9.09 -28.88 -8.77
N ARG A 206 -9.02 -27.88 -9.65
CA ARG A 206 -8.09 -26.76 -9.53
C ARG A 206 -8.83 -25.44 -9.64
N ARG A 207 -8.46 -24.47 -8.81
CA ARG A 207 -9.11 -23.16 -8.71
C ARG A 207 -8.11 -22.03 -8.83
N TRP A 208 -8.53 -20.95 -9.48
CA TRP A 208 -7.80 -19.67 -9.54
C TRP A 208 -8.75 -18.54 -9.15
N ILE A 209 -8.43 -17.81 -8.08
CA ILE A 209 -9.33 -16.79 -7.53
C ILE A 209 -9.17 -15.46 -8.27
N LEU A 210 -10.27 -14.99 -8.84
CA LEU A 210 -10.34 -13.77 -9.65
C LEU A 210 -10.74 -12.55 -8.84
N ALA A 211 -11.66 -12.70 -7.88
CA ALA A 211 -12.12 -11.63 -7.01
C ALA A 211 -12.73 -12.22 -5.74
N GLY A 212 -12.67 -11.47 -4.64
CA GLY A 212 -13.28 -11.85 -3.37
C GLY A 212 -12.40 -12.70 -2.46
N GLU A 213 -12.96 -12.97 -1.28
CA GLU A 213 -12.41 -13.87 -0.28
C GLU A 213 -13.39 -15.01 -0.01
N GLY A 214 -12.88 -16.24 -0.05
CA GLY A 214 -13.61 -17.44 0.33
C GLY A 214 -12.84 -18.27 1.36
N LYS A 215 -13.53 -18.76 2.38
CA LYS A 215 -12.96 -19.62 3.41
C LYS A 215 -13.18 -21.08 3.02
N TYR A 216 -12.11 -21.72 2.59
CA TYR A 216 -12.09 -23.14 2.29
C TYR A 216 -11.98 -23.95 3.58
N SER A 217 -12.74 -25.04 3.67
CA SER A 217 -12.70 -25.97 4.81
C SER A 217 -12.64 -27.40 4.32
N THR A 218 -11.89 -28.26 5.01
CA THR A 218 -11.81 -29.70 4.73
C THR A 218 -12.43 -30.51 5.86
N PHE A 219 -12.96 -31.68 5.52
CA PHE A 219 -13.66 -32.55 6.47
C PHE A 219 -13.15 -33.98 6.36
N ASN A 220 -13.01 -34.65 7.51
CA ASN A 220 -12.95 -36.11 7.56
C ASN A 220 -14.38 -36.62 7.72
N VAL A 221 -14.80 -37.57 6.88
CA VAL A 221 -16.18 -38.07 6.84
C VAL A 221 -16.17 -39.59 6.90
N GLU A 222 -16.76 -40.13 7.96
CA GLU A 222 -16.83 -41.56 8.22
C GLU A 222 -18.29 -42.01 8.22
N ILE A 223 -18.58 -43.11 7.52
CA ILE A 223 -19.91 -43.70 7.51
C ILE A 223 -20.18 -44.31 8.89
N THR A 224 -21.30 -43.95 9.51
CA THR A 224 -21.70 -44.49 10.81
C THR A 224 -23.10 -45.09 10.76
N ALA A 225 -23.27 -46.26 11.36
CA ALA A 225 -24.57 -46.88 11.58
C ALA A 225 -25.22 -46.40 12.90
N ASP A 226 -24.43 -45.74 13.77
CA ASP A 226 -24.89 -45.23 15.07
C ASP A 226 -25.61 -43.88 14.91
N PRO A 227 -26.92 -43.80 15.22
CA PRO A 227 -27.66 -42.55 15.15
C PRO A 227 -27.12 -41.48 16.09
N GLU A 228 -26.49 -41.81 17.21
CA GLU A 228 -26.00 -40.83 18.19
C GLU A 228 -24.71 -40.14 17.70
N LEU A 229 -23.84 -40.87 17.01
CA LEU A 229 -22.59 -40.34 16.44
C LEU A 229 -22.80 -39.65 15.07
N ALA A 230 -23.92 -39.88 14.41
CA ALA A 230 -24.24 -39.25 13.13
C ALA A 230 -24.43 -37.74 13.29
N THR A 231 -23.62 -36.97 12.56
CA THR A 231 -23.64 -35.49 12.53
C THR A 231 -24.35 -34.96 11.29
N HIS A 232 -24.24 -35.67 10.16
CA HIS A 232 -24.73 -35.25 8.86
C HIS A 232 -25.34 -36.43 8.09
N THR A 233 -25.98 -36.13 6.98
CA THR A 233 -26.46 -37.13 6.02
C THR A 233 -25.75 -36.94 4.67
N GLU A 234 -25.06 -37.99 4.21
CA GLU A 234 -24.50 -38.06 2.86
C GLU A 234 -25.63 -38.40 1.88
N VAL A 235 -25.73 -37.59 0.82
CA VAL A 235 -26.72 -37.74 -0.25
C VAL A 235 -26.02 -37.74 -1.62
N PRO A 236 -26.41 -38.64 -2.55
CA PRO A 236 -25.91 -38.61 -3.93
C PRO A 236 -26.35 -37.31 -4.63
N GLY A 237 -25.45 -36.61 -5.31
CA GLY A 237 -25.70 -35.31 -5.96
C GLY A 237 -26.54 -35.36 -7.24
N LYS A 238 -27.37 -36.39 -7.44
CA LYS A 238 -28.31 -36.51 -8.56
C LYS A 238 -29.67 -35.92 -8.13
N PHE A 239 -30.14 -34.92 -8.87
CA PHE A 239 -31.38 -34.18 -8.55
C PHE A 239 -32.52 -34.56 -9.49
N GLN A 240 -33.74 -34.57 -8.96
CA GLN A 240 -34.99 -34.67 -9.71
C GLN A 240 -35.78 -33.38 -9.54
N VAL A 241 -36.28 -32.83 -10.65
CA VAL A 241 -37.20 -31.69 -10.60
C VAL A 241 -38.54 -32.19 -10.10
N VAL A 242 -39.04 -31.61 -9.03
CA VAL A 242 -40.36 -31.90 -8.47
C VAL A 242 -41.18 -30.61 -8.47
N GLU A 243 -42.38 -30.66 -9.05
CA GLU A 243 -43.34 -29.56 -8.99
C GLU A 243 -44.09 -29.63 -7.65
N GLY A 244 -44.15 -28.55 -6.89
CA GLY A 244 -45.02 -28.47 -5.72
C GLY A 244 -45.56 -27.07 -5.42
N LEU A 245 -46.50 -27.03 -4.50
CA LEU A 245 -47.14 -25.80 -4.03
C LEU A 245 -46.32 -25.26 -2.85
N GLY A 246 -45.79 -24.03 -2.97
CA GLY A 246 -45.11 -23.36 -1.85
C GLY A 246 -46.12 -22.99 -0.76
N GLU A 247 -45.80 -23.26 0.51
CA GLU A 247 -46.75 -23.10 1.63
C GLU A 247 -47.03 -21.63 2.02
N GLN A 248 -46.40 -20.63 1.39
CA GLN A 248 -46.59 -19.23 1.79
C GLN A 248 -47.21 -18.32 0.73
N HIS A 249 -47.15 -18.65 -0.55
CA HIS A 249 -47.84 -17.93 -1.62
C HIS A 249 -48.36 -18.95 -2.64
N ASN A 250 -49.61 -18.78 -3.11
CA ASN A 250 -50.32 -19.65 -4.06
C ASN A 250 -49.67 -19.66 -5.48
N GLU A 251 -48.36 -19.83 -5.57
CA GLU A 251 -47.59 -19.95 -6.81
C GLU A 251 -46.95 -21.34 -6.86
N ARG A 252 -47.05 -22.00 -8.02
CA ARG A 252 -46.36 -23.28 -8.28
C ARG A 252 -44.86 -22.99 -8.32
N GLN A 253 -44.09 -23.57 -7.40
CA GLN A 253 -42.63 -23.48 -7.41
C GLN A 253 -42.01 -24.85 -7.69
N ASN A 254 -41.05 -24.86 -8.60
CA ASN A 254 -40.26 -26.04 -8.90
C ASN A 254 -39.06 -26.08 -7.97
N TYR A 255 -38.82 -27.23 -7.33
CA TYR A 255 -37.64 -27.45 -6.50
C TYR A 255 -36.88 -28.68 -6.99
N LEU A 256 -35.58 -28.71 -6.71
CA LEU A 256 -34.75 -29.89 -6.94
C LEU A 256 -34.76 -30.74 -5.68
N MET A 257 -35.32 -31.96 -5.78
CA MET A 257 -35.20 -32.99 -4.75
C MET A 257 -34.03 -33.91 -5.06
N LEU A 258 -33.17 -34.18 -4.09
CA LEU A 258 -32.09 -35.17 -4.23
C LEU A 258 -32.66 -36.61 -4.24
N GLN A 259 -32.09 -37.48 -5.08
CA GLN A 259 -32.51 -38.89 -5.17
C GLN A 259 -32.25 -39.68 -3.87
N ALA A 260 -33.05 -40.74 -3.67
CA ALA A 260 -32.99 -41.64 -2.52
C ALA A 260 -31.66 -42.42 -2.47
N GLY A 261 -30.96 -42.32 -1.34
CA GLY A 261 -29.67 -43.00 -1.09
C GLY A 261 -28.94 -42.46 0.14
N ARG A 262 -29.67 -42.23 1.26
CA ARG A 262 -29.13 -41.54 2.45
C ARG A 262 -28.18 -42.45 3.24
N ARG A 263 -27.01 -41.94 3.58
CA ARG A 263 -26.10 -42.56 4.56
C ARG A 263 -25.84 -41.62 5.71
N SER A 264 -25.94 -42.14 6.93
CA SER A 264 -25.56 -41.40 8.14
C SER A 264 -24.03 -41.32 8.21
N VAL A 265 -23.50 -40.13 8.45
CA VAL A 265 -22.05 -39.91 8.53
C VAL A 265 -21.66 -39.07 9.76
N HIS A 266 -20.47 -39.35 10.27
CA HIS A 266 -19.76 -38.52 11.23
C HIS A 266 -18.76 -37.67 10.46
N ALA A 267 -18.95 -36.35 10.44
CA ALA A 267 -18.10 -35.41 9.72
C ALA A 267 -17.45 -34.45 10.71
N VAL A 268 -16.11 -34.39 10.68
CA VAL A 268 -15.30 -33.51 11.53
C VAL A 268 -14.47 -32.60 10.65
N LYS A 269 -14.55 -31.29 10.90
CA LYS A 269 -13.72 -30.30 10.20
C LYS A 269 -12.26 -30.49 10.58
N THR A 270 -11.40 -30.73 9.60
CA THR A 270 -9.97 -31.02 9.79
C THR A 270 -9.08 -29.80 9.60
N GLY A 271 -9.51 -28.83 8.79
CA GLY A 271 -8.72 -27.65 8.46
C GLY A 271 -9.56 -26.55 7.84
N SER A 272 -8.99 -25.34 7.80
CA SER A 272 -9.59 -24.20 7.11
C SER A 272 -8.54 -23.18 6.68
N SER A 273 -8.71 -22.63 5.49
CA SER A 273 -7.83 -21.61 4.91
C SER A 273 -8.64 -20.54 4.19
N ALA A 274 -8.23 -19.28 4.30
CA ALA A 274 -8.79 -18.19 3.50
C ALA A 274 -8.07 -18.13 2.15
N HIS A 275 -8.85 -18.02 1.08
CA HIS A 275 -8.35 -17.85 -0.28
C HIS A 275 -8.84 -16.53 -0.85
N THR A 276 -7.90 -15.71 -1.30
CA THR A 276 -8.16 -14.37 -1.82
C THR A 276 -7.74 -14.27 -3.28
N ILE A 277 -8.08 -13.15 -3.91
CA ILE A 277 -7.61 -12.75 -5.24
C ILE A 277 -6.15 -13.17 -5.53
N ASN A 278 -5.90 -13.67 -6.74
CA ASN A 278 -4.60 -14.13 -7.25
C ASN A 278 -4.03 -15.40 -6.61
N MET A 279 -4.73 -16.03 -5.68
CA MET A 279 -4.36 -17.37 -5.20
C MET A 279 -4.87 -18.47 -6.13
N SER A 280 -4.19 -19.62 -6.10
CA SER A 280 -4.64 -20.85 -6.74
C SER A 280 -4.40 -22.04 -5.82
N TYR A 281 -5.27 -23.06 -5.89
CA TYR A 281 -5.12 -24.26 -5.07
C TYR A 281 -5.75 -25.49 -5.74
N LEU A 282 -5.31 -26.66 -5.27
CA LEU A 282 -5.72 -27.98 -5.74
C LEU A 282 -6.60 -28.65 -4.68
N ILE A 283 -7.57 -29.44 -5.13
CA ILE A 283 -8.34 -30.34 -4.28
C ILE A 283 -8.28 -31.72 -4.90
N ASP A 284 -7.78 -32.67 -4.12
CA ASP A 284 -7.64 -34.07 -4.55
C ASP A 284 -8.99 -34.76 -4.66
N ALA A 285 -9.06 -35.72 -5.59
CA ALA A 285 -10.28 -36.50 -5.81
C ALA A 285 -10.73 -37.20 -4.52
N GLY A 286 -12.03 -37.13 -4.23
CA GLY A 286 -12.64 -37.71 -3.04
C GLY A 286 -12.59 -36.83 -1.78
N THR A 287 -11.86 -35.71 -1.80
CA THR A 287 -11.74 -34.82 -0.63
C THR A 287 -13.07 -34.11 -0.33
N TRP A 288 -13.53 -34.23 0.91
CA TRP A 288 -14.68 -33.50 1.41
C TRP A 288 -14.31 -32.06 1.77
N HIS A 289 -15.00 -31.10 1.17
CA HIS A 289 -14.70 -29.70 1.34
C HIS A 289 -15.91 -28.78 1.26
N SER A 290 -15.77 -27.56 1.82
CA SER A 290 -16.72 -26.46 1.67
C SER A 290 -15.99 -25.18 1.28
N LEU A 291 -16.74 -24.23 0.71
CA LEU A 291 -16.27 -22.88 0.45
C LEU A 291 -17.30 -21.91 1.04
N ASP A 292 -16.92 -21.27 2.14
CA ASP A 292 -17.78 -20.31 2.84
C ASP A 292 -17.44 -18.90 2.33
N VAL A 293 -18.40 -18.24 1.68
CA VAL A 293 -18.25 -16.87 1.18
C VAL A 293 -19.20 -15.96 1.96
N ALA A 294 -18.73 -14.77 2.37
CA ALA A 294 -19.55 -13.81 3.10
C ALA A 294 -20.76 -13.35 2.25
N PRO A 295 -21.98 -13.26 2.82
CA PRO A 295 -23.21 -13.00 2.06
C PRO A 295 -23.23 -11.65 1.34
N ASP A 296 -22.50 -10.67 1.89
CA ASP A 296 -22.46 -9.30 1.36
C ASP A 296 -21.36 -9.11 0.30
N SER A 297 -20.52 -10.12 0.08
CA SER A 297 -19.35 -10.05 -0.80
C SER A 297 -19.51 -10.93 -2.03
N LEU A 298 -18.90 -10.47 -3.12
CA LEU A 298 -18.72 -11.27 -4.34
C LEU A 298 -17.49 -12.16 -4.20
N HIS A 299 -17.58 -13.41 -4.63
CA HIS A 299 -16.42 -14.30 -4.83
C HIS A 299 -16.48 -14.88 -6.23
N ALA A 300 -15.34 -14.91 -6.93
CA ALA A 300 -15.27 -15.45 -8.28
C ALA A 300 -13.97 -16.23 -8.51
N GLU A 301 -14.09 -17.35 -9.20
CA GLU A 301 -12.97 -18.25 -9.50
C GLU A 301 -13.08 -18.87 -10.88
N ILE A 302 -11.93 -19.10 -11.52
CA ILE A 302 -11.83 -20.06 -12.62
C ILE A 302 -11.70 -21.44 -11.98
N PHE A 303 -12.55 -22.35 -12.40
CA PHE A 303 -12.68 -23.69 -11.88
C PHE A 303 -12.36 -24.70 -12.99
N LEU A 304 -11.40 -25.58 -12.73
CA LEU A 304 -11.10 -26.75 -13.53
C LEU A 304 -11.55 -28.01 -12.78
N GLN A 305 -12.29 -28.86 -13.46
CA GLN A 305 -12.62 -30.21 -13.00
C GLN A 305 -12.09 -31.25 -14.00
N LYS A 306 -11.32 -32.21 -13.47
CA LYS A 306 -10.74 -33.32 -14.21
C LYS A 306 -11.10 -34.66 -13.54
N PRO A 307 -11.85 -35.57 -14.17
CA PRO A 307 -12.17 -36.88 -13.63
C PRO A 307 -10.89 -37.68 -13.32
N HIS A 308 -10.86 -38.37 -12.18
CA HIS A 308 -9.73 -39.20 -11.78
C HIS A 308 -9.70 -40.56 -12.53
N LEU A 309 -10.85 -41.02 -13.04
CA LEU A 309 -11.04 -42.30 -13.76
C LEU A 309 -12.05 -42.11 -14.90
N ALA A 310 -12.07 -43.01 -15.88
CA ALA A 310 -13.04 -43.01 -17.01
C ALA A 310 -14.49 -43.36 -16.60
N SER A 311 -14.84 -43.22 -15.32
CA SER A 311 -16.17 -43.47 -14.74
C SER A 311 -16.99 -42.18 -14.64
N GLU A 312 -18.31 -42.29 -14.54
CA GLU A 312 -19.18 -41.15 -14.25
C GLU A 312 -18.69 -40.38 -13.01
N ILE A 313 -18.74 -39.04 -13.07
CA ILE A 313 -18.41 -38.17 -11.95
C ILE A 313 -19.48 -38.36 -10.86
N ASP A 314 -19.13 -39.06 -9.78
CA ASP A 314 -19.95 -39.18 -8.58
C ASP A 314 -19.72 -37.94 -7.69
N VAL A 315 -20.68 -37.02 -7.68
CA VAL A 315 -20.70 -35.86 -6.77
C VAL A 315 -21.58 -36.20 -5.58
N ARG A 316 -21.08 -35.95 -4.37
CA ARG A 316 -21.78 -36.22 -3.12
C ARG A 316 -21.84 -34.99 -2.24
N ILE A 317 -22.92 -34.87 -1.48
CA ILE A 317 -23.21 -33.69 -0.66
C ILE A 317 -23.47 -34.13 0.78
N LEU A 318 -22.96 -33.38 1.75
CA LEU A 318 -23.33 -33.48 3.15
C LEU A 318 -24.44 -32.47 3.45
N GLY A 319 -25.62 -32.98 3.78
CA GLY A 319 -26.73 -32.20 4.31
C GLY A 319 -26.87 -32.33 5.82
N PRO A 320 -27.80 -31.55 6.42
CA PRO A 320 -28.09 -31.64 7.84
C PRO A 320 -28.73 -33.00 8.14
N LYS A 321 -28.46 -33.52 9.34
CA LYS A 321 -29.06 -34.78 9.80
C LYS A 321 -30.59 -34.69 9.76
N ASN A 322 -31.23 -35.67 9.11
CA ASN A 322 -32.69 -35.81 9.04
C ASN A 322 -33.45 -34.66 8.36
N VAL A 323 -32.78 -33.84 7.56
CA VAL A 323 -33.42 -32.77 6.78
C VAL A 323 -33.40 -33.12 5.31
N ASP A 324 -34.56 -33.02 4.66
CA ASP A 324 -34.67 -33.14 3.21
C ASP A 324 -34.11 -31.86 2.58
N LEU A 325 -32.98 -31.99 1.88
CA LEU A 325 -32.40 -30.87 1.14
C LEU A 325 -33.34 -30.51 -0.02
N GLN A 326 -33.92 -29.32 0.05
CA GLN A 326 -34.69 -28.70 -1.01
C GLN A 326 -33.89 -27.51 -1.53
N ALA A 327 -33.37 -27.60 -2.75
CA ALA A 327 -32.72 -26.46 -3.38
C ALA A 327 -33.77 -25.67 -4.19
N PRO A 328 -34.03 -24.39 -3.86
CA PRO A 328 -34.89 -23.56 -4.69
C PRO A 328 -34.27 -23.41 -6.09
N LEU A 329 -35.08 -23.58 -7.15
CA LEU A 329 -34.66 -23.17 -8.48
C LEU A 329 -34.60 -21.64 -8.50
N SER A 330 -33.43 -21.06 -8.77
CA SER A 330 -33.33 -19.61 -8.96
C SER A 330 -34.23 -19.17 -10.12
N HIS A 331 -35.17 -18.26 -9.85
CA HIS A 331 -36.01 -17.60 -10.85
C HIS A 331 -35.27 -16.46 -11.60
N ILE A 332 -33.97 -16.24 -11.36
CA ILE A 332 -33.23 -15.11 -11.94
C ILE A 332 -32.86 -15.44 -13.40
N THR A 333 -33.73 -15.07 -14.34
CA THR A 333 -33.57 -15.30 -15.79
C THR A 333 -32.71 -14.25 -16.50
N ASP A 334 -32.41 -13.12 -15.84
CA ASP A 334 -31.84 -11.93 -16.48
C ASP A 334 -30.31 -11.79 -16.31
N ILE A 335 -29.65 -12.82 -15.74
CA ILE A 335 -28.19 -12.81 -15.57
C ILE A 335 -27.51 -13.30 -16.84
N THR A 336 -26.65 -12.46 -17.41
CA THR A 336 -25.84 -12.77 -18.59
C THR A 336 -24.37 -12.97 -18.20
N SER A 337 -23.62 -13.68 -19.05
CA SER A 337 -22.17 -13.85 -18.88
C SER A 337 -21.42 -12.52 -18.92
N ALA A 338 -21.88 -11.55 -19.73
CA ALA A 338 -21.32 -10.19 -19.77
C ALA A 338 -21.50 -9.44 -18.44
N MET A 339 -22.67 -9.57 -17.80
CA MET A 339 -22.91 -8.94 -16.50
C MET A 339 -22.07 -9.59 -15.40
N ILE A 340 -21.94 -10.93 -15.42
CA ILE A 340 -21.03 -11.65 -14.51
C ILE A 340 -19.59 -11.16 -14.71
N ALA A 341 -19.12 -11.06 -15.95
CA ALA A 341 -17.78 -10.61 -16.25
C ALA A 341 -17.54 -9.17 -15.77
N ALA A 342 -18.47 -8.25 -16.06
CA ALA A 342 -18.38 -6.86 -15.60
C ALA A 342 -18.37 -6.74 -14.07
N ASN A 343 -19.17 -7.55 -13.36
CA ASN A 343 -19.22 -7.57 -11.90
C ASN A 343 -17.89 -8.04 -11.28
N ILE A 344 -17.28 -9.08 -11.87
CA ILE A 344 -15.97 -9.58 -11.43
C ILE A 344 -14.91 -8.52 -11.68
N ASP A 345 -14.91 -7.90 -12.86
CA ASP A 345 -13.92 -6.88 -13.23
C ASP A 345 -14.01 -5.64 -12.33
N ALA A 346 -15.23 -5.22 -12.00
CA ALA A 346 -15.48 -4.10 -11.10
C ALA A 346 -14.97 -4.38 -9.67
N VAL A 347 -15.32 -5.55 -9.09
CA VAL A 347 -14.87 -5.92 -7.73
C VAL A 347 -13.36 -6.17 -7.73
N ARG A 348 -12.82 -6.86 -8.73
CA ARG A 348 -11.37 -7.09 -8.87
C ARG A 348 -10.60 -5.77 -8.93
N SER A 349 -11.05 -4.83 -9.75
CA SER A 349 -10.43 -3.50 -9.86
C SER A 349 -10.50 -2.72 -8.55
N TRP A 350 -11.64 -2.81 -7.86
CA TRP A 350 -11.81 -2.22 -6.53
C TRP A 350 -10.86 -2.83 -5.51
N GLU A 351 -10.71 -4.16 -5.46
CA GLU A 351 -9.83 -4.86 -4.52
C GLU A 351 -8.36 -4.49 -4.73
N LEU A 352 -7.91 -4.42 -5.99
CA LEU A 352 -6.55 -4.00 -6.33
C LEU A 352 -6.25 -2.57 -5.84
N LEU A 353 -7.18 -1.62 -6.05
CA LEU A 353 -7.06 -0.27 -5.51
C LEU A 353 -7.09 -0.28 -3.98
N PHE A 354 -8.04 -0.98 -3.38
CA PHE A 354 -8.19 -1.03 -1.93
C PHE A 354 -6.95 -1.61 -1.24
N ASP A 355 -6.34 -2.67 -1.80
CA ASP A 355 -5.09 -3.24 -1.32
C ASP A 355 -3.89 -2.32 -1.53
N ALA A 356 -3.81 -1.62 -2.66
CA ALA A 356 -2.78 -0.61 -2.90
C ALA A 356 -2.90 0.58 -1.91
N GLY A 357 -4.12 1.04 -1.63
CA GLY A 357 -4.37 2.07 -0.62
C GLY A 357 -3.94 1.62 0.78
N LYS A 358 -4.29 0.39 1.18
CA LYS A 358 -3.80 -0.20 2.45
C LYS A 358 -2.28 -0.33 2.47
N TRP A 359 -1.65 -0.62 1.34
CA TRP A 359 -0.20 -0.72 1.21
C TRP A 359 0.48 0.64 1.45
N HIS A 360 -0.02 1.70 0.82
CA HIS A 360 0.45 3.08 1.06
C HIS A 360 0.25 3.50 2.52
N ALA A 361 -0.94 3.24 3.08
CA ALA A 361 -1.25 3.58 4.47
C ALA A 361 -0.31 2.88 5.47
N ARG A 362 0.03 1.60 5.26
CA ARG A 362 1.00 0.86 6.11
C ARG A 362 2.41 1.45 6.07
N ARG A 363 2.74 2.17 4.99
CA ARG A 363 4.03 2.86 4.80
C ARG A 363 4.00 4.32 5.23
N SER A 364 2.87 4.77 5.80
CA SER A 364 2.61 6.16 6.17
C SER A 364 2.63 7.14 4.98
N GLU A 365 2.37 6.64 3.77
CA GLU A 365 2.20 7.44 2.55
C GLU A 365 0.71 7.85 2.45
N MET A 366 0.26 8.72 3.35
CA MET A 366 -1.17 8.97 3.62
C MET A 366 -1.89 9.65 2.44
N GLU A 367 -1.23 10.55 1.71
CA GLU A 367 -1.78 11.24 0.54
C GLU A 367 -2.03 10.29 -0.63
N ASP A 368 -1.09 9.37 -0.89
CA ASP A 368 -1.27 8.34 -1.91
C ASP A 368 -2.37 7.35 -1.52
N ALA A 369 -2.42 6.98 -0.24
CA ALA A 369 -3.53 6.18 0.29
C ALA A 369 -4.88 6.87 0.05
N LEU A 370 -5.02 8.16 0.37
CA LEU A 370 -6.24 8.94 0.09
C LEU A 370 -6.62 8.91 -1.40
N ARG A 371 -5.65 9.15 -2.30
CA ARG A 371 -5.90 9.17 -3.75
C ARG A 371 -6.43 7.82 -4.24
N VAL A 372 -5.77 6.74 -3.83
CA VAL A 372 -6.14 5.38 -4.26
C VAL A 372 -7.47 4.96 -3.65
N PHE A 373 -7.71 5.24 -2.37
CA PHE A 373 -9.01 4.96 -1.74
C PHE A 373 -10.15 5.77 -2.37
N ASN A 374 -9.94 7.05 -2.70
CA ASN A 374 -10.96 7.83 -3.42
C ASN A 374 -11.25 7.24 -4.82
N SER A 375 -10.25 6.68 -5.48
CA SER A 375 -10.43 5.97 -6.75
C SER A 375 -11.28 4.69 -6.56
N ALA A 376 -11.01 3.91 -5.51
CA ALA A 376 -11.84 2.75 -5.16
C ALA A 376 -13.29 3.15 -4.83
N LEU A 377 -13.48 4.22 -4.04
CA LEU A 377 -14.81 4.75 -3.73
C LEU A 377 -15.55 5.25 -4.98
N SER A 378 -14.83 5.84 -5.94
CA SER A 378 -15.40 6.27 -7.21
C SER A 378 -15.98 5.09 -7.99
N LEU A 379 -15.28 3.95 -8.04
CA LEU A 379 -15.77 2.75 -8.73
C LEU A 379 -17.14 2.30 -8.19
N CYS A 380 -17.32 2.30 -6.86
CA CYS A 380 -18.59 1.96 -6.25
C CYS A 380 -19.75 2.88 -6.68
N LYS A 381 -19.45 4.13 -7.07
CA LYS A 381 -20.44 5.14 -7.47
C LYS A 381 -20.68 5.17 -8.99
N THR A 382 -19.63 4.98 -9.79
CA THR A 382 -19.67 5.21 -11.24
C THR A 382 -19.96 3.95 -12.05
N VAL A 383 -19.61 2.76 -11.53
CA VAL A 383 -19.87 1.51 -12.23
C VAL A 383 -21.35 1.15 -12.10
N VAL A 384 -22.03 1.02 -13.25
CA VAL A 384 -23.43 0.64 -13.32
C VAL A 384 -23.62 -0.77 -12.74
N ARG A 385 -24.53 -0.93 -11.78
CA ARG A 385 -24.83 -2.21 -11.09
C ARG A 385 -23.63 -2.84 -10.38
N PHE A 386 -22.73 -2.04 -9.81
CA PHE A 386 -21.64 -2.56 -8.97
C PHE A 386 -22.20 -3.50 -7.87
N PRO A 387 -21.70 -4.74 -7.73
CA PRO A 387 -22.21 -5.71 -6.76
C PRO A 387 -22.11 -5.20 -5.33
N ASN A 388 -23.25 -5.01 -4.66
CA ASN A 388 -23.33 -4.48 -3.30
C ASN A 388 -22.44 -3.22 -3.09
N ALA A 389 -22.59 -2.23 -3.98
CA ALA A 389 -21.81 -0.99 -3.96
C ALA A 389 -21.70 -0.35 -2.57
N THR A 390 -22.78 -0.37 -1.80
CA THR A 390 -22.84 0.18 -0.44
C THR A 390 -21.86 -0.52 0.50
N HIS A 391 -21.79 -1.86 0.49
CA HIS A 391 -20.85 -2.61 1.33
C HIS A 391 -19.39 -2.23 1.04
N TYR A 392 -19.00 -2.29 -0.24
CA TYR A 392 -17.63 -1.97 -0.66
C TYR A 392 -17.29 -0.49 -0.39
N ALA A 393 -18.21 0.44 -0.63
CA ALA A 393 -18.02 1.85 -0.31
C ALA A 393 -17.77 2.08 1.20
N ARG A 394 -18.49 1.35 2.08
CA ARG A 394 -18.30 1.44 3.54
C ARG A 394 -16.92 0.94 3.98
N LEU A 395 -16.41 -0.12 3.37
CA LEU A 395 -15.02 -0.57 3.63
C LEU A 395 -14.01 0.53 3.27
N VAL A 396 -14.20 1.21 2.13
CA VAL A 396 -13.35 2.35 1.72
C VAL A 396 -13.48 3.52 2.69
N HIS A 397 -14.69 3.85 3.11
CA HIS A 397 -14.94 4.90 4.09
C HIS A 397 -14.21 4.64 5.42
N GLY A 398 -14.15 3.38 5.88
CA GLY A 398 -13.37 3.01 7.07
C GLY A 398 -11.88 3.34 6.93
N GLU A 399 -11.28 3.06 5.77
CA GLU A 399 -9.86 3.36 5.51
C GLU A 399 -9.61 4.86 5.24
N LEU A 400 -10.53 5.56 4.55
CA LEU A 400 -10.46 7.02 4.39
C LEU A 400 -10.55 7.72 5.76
N GLY A 401 -11.41 7.22 6.64
CA GLY A 401 -11.54 7.68 8.02
C GLY A 401 -10.23 7.54 8.81
N PHE A 402 -9.64 6.35 8.77
CA PHE A 402 -8.31 6.09 9.35
C PHE A 402 -7.25 7.04 8.78
N THR A 403 -7.19 7.18 7.46
CA THR A 403 -6.17 7.99 6.78
C THR A 403 -6.29 9.48 7.12
N ASN A 404 -7.52 10.02 7.12
CA ASN A 404 -7.77 11.41 7.53
C ASN A 404 -7.43 11.64 9.01
N ARG A 405 -7.70 10.68 9.90
CA ARG A 405 -7.30 10.78 11.32
C ARG A 405 -5.79 10.86 11.46
N CYS A 406 -5.04 10.05 10.72
CA CYS A 406 -3.58 10.09 10.70
C CYS A 406 -3.01 11.42 10.17
N LEU A 407 -3.75 12.10 9.30
CA LEU A 407 -3.43 13.45 8.79
C LEU A 407 -3.93 14.58 9.70
N GLY A 408 -4.53 14.28 10.86
CA GLY A 408 -5.10 15.29 11.77
C GLY A 408 -6.42 15.93 11.28
N ARG A 409 -7.01 15.41 10.19
CA ARG A 409 -8.28 15.89 9.62
C ARG A 409 -9.46 15.23 10.32
N TYR A 410 -9.64 15.53 11.59
CA TYR A 410 -10.56 14.81 12.48
C TYR A 410 -12.04 14.91 12.05
N ASP A 411 -12.50 16.05 11.54
CA ASP A 411 -13.90 16.20 11.12
C ASP A 411 -14.22 15.35 9.88
N LEU A 412 -13.35 15.37 8.87
CA LEU A 412 -13.47 14.48 7.70
C LEU A 412 -13.32 13.00 8.08
N ALA A 413 -12.43 12.70 9.04
CA ALA A 413 -12.28 11.35 9.56
C ALA A 413 -13.59 10.88 10.20
N LYS A 414 -14.22 11.72 11.02
CA LYS A 414 -15.51 11.44 11.65
C LYS A 414 -16.59 11.13 10.62
N GLU A 415 -16.78 11.99 9.63
CA GLU A 415 -17.79 11.81 8.57
C GLU A 415 -17.64 10.46 7.86
N HIS A 416 -16.42 10.10 7.46
CA HIS A 416 -16.16 8.82 6.81
C HIS A 416 -16.35 7.63 7.74
N LEU A 417 -15.94 7.73 9.02
CA LEU A 417 -16.09 6.62 9.96
C LEU A 417 -17.57 6.39 10.34
N GLU A 418 -18.36 7.45 10.48
CA GLU A 418 -19.80 7.35 10.67
C GLU A 418 -20.48 6.68 9.47
N GLU A 419 -20.09 7.03 8.25
CA GLU A 419 -20.59 6.37 7.03
C GLU A 419 -20.23 4.87 7.00
N ALA A 420 -19.01 4.51 7.39
CA ALA A 420 -18.57 3.12 7.48
C ALA A 420 -19.37 2.30 8.51
N LEU A 421 -19.88 2.94 9.56
CA LEU A 421 -20.63 2.30 10.65
C LEU A 421 -22.13 2.14 10.40
N LYS A 422 -22.68 2.74 9.33
CA LYS A 422 -24.09 2.58 8.91
C LYS A 422 -24.44 1.17 8.42
N ASP A 423 -23.45 0.30 8.24
CA ASP A 423 -23.71 -1.11 7.97
C ASP A 423 -24.45 -1.77 9.13
N SER A 424 -25.37 -2.70 8.85
CA SER A 424 -26.05 -3.48 9.89
C SER A 424 -25.30 -4.78 10.20
N CYS A 425 -24.48 -5.29 9.26
CA CYS A 425 -23.74 -6.54 9.40
C CYS A 425 -22.60 -6.42 10.41
N LEU A 426 -22.41 -7.39 11.32
CA LEU A 426 -21.28 -7.39 12.26
C LEU A 426 -20.04 -7.97 11.56
N ASN A 427 -19.01 -7.15 11.35
CA ASN A 427 -17.77 -7.58 10.70
C ASN A 427 -16.54 -6.85 11.26
N HIS A 428 -15.35 -7.38 10.96
CA HIS A 428 -14.06 -6.82 11.42
C HIS A 428 -13.83 -5.39 10.92
N GLY A 429 -14.38 -5.01 9.76
CA GLY A 429 -14.32 -3.65 9.22
C GLY A 429 -15.00 -2.64 10.15
N ARG A 430 -16.18 -2.97 10.69
CA ARG A 430 -16.89 -2.13 11.66
C ARG A 430 -16.17 -2.04 13.00
N VAL A 431 -15.60 -3.14 13.49
CA VAL A 431 -14.78 -3.13 14.72
C VAL A 431 -13.61 -2.17 14.58
N LYS A 432 -12.93 -2.19 13.42
CA LYS A 432 -11.87 -1.22 13.12
C LYS A 432 -12.42 0.21 13.06
N ALA A 433 -13.47 0.46 12.28
CA ALA A 433 -14.05 1.80 12.12
C ALA A 433 -14.53 2.40 13.46
N ALA A 434 -15.20 1.62 14.31
CA ALA A 434 -15.62 2.05 15.64
C ALA A 434 -14.41 2.43 16.52
N GLY A 435 -13.36 1.61 16.53
CA GLY A 435 -12.14 1.93 17.28
C GLY A 435 -11.47 3.21 16.80
N GLU A 436 -11.44 3.46 15.50
CA GLU A 436 -10.88 4.70 14.95
C GLU A 436 -11.79 5.91 15.25
N LEU A 437 -13.12 5.75 15.21
CA LEU A 437 -14.07 6.82 15.55
C LEU A 437 -14.01 7.20 17.03
N GLY A 438 -13.92 6.20 17.91
CA GLY A 438 -13.71 6.42 19.34
C GLY A 438 -12.41 7.20 19.61
N MET A 439 -11.35 6.94 18.84
CA MET A 439 -10.11 7.72 18.94
C MET A 439 -10.28 9.16 18.47
N VAL A 440 -11.04 9.40 17.39
CA VAL A 440 -11.37 10.76 16.93
C VAL A 440 -12.12 11.51 18.03
N TYR A 441 -13.20 10.93 18.57
CA TYR A 441 -13.96 11.54 19.65
C TYR A 441 -13.12 11.83 20.90
N ARG A 442 -12.29 10.88 21.32
CA ARG A 442 -11.42 11.05 22.48
C ARG A 442 -10.40 12.18 22.25
N THR A 443 -9.85 12.30 21.04
CA THR A 443 -8.89 13.35 20.69
C THR A 443 -9.55 14.73 20.65
N GLN A 444 -10.81 14.81 20.20
CA GLN A 444 -11.65 16.01 20.24
C GLN A 444 -12.31 16.26 21.61
N ASN A 445 -11.97 15.48 22.63
CA ASN A 445 -12.51 15.56 23.99
C ASN A 445 -14.04 15.31 24.11
N HIS A 446 -14.64 14.64 23.13
CA HIS A 446 -16.02 14.13 23.17
C HIS A 446 -16.06 12.78 23.90
N LEU A 447 -15.85 12.81 25.22
CA LEU A 447 -15.55 11.62 26.01
C LEU A 447 -16.74 10.65 26.15
N ILE A 448 -17.98 11.14 26.15
CA ILE A 448 -19.17 10.26 26.26
C ILE A 448 -19.31 9.44 24.97
N GLU A 449 -19.25 10.09 23.82
CA GLU A 449 -19.33 9.46 22.50
C GLU A 449 -18.15 8.51 22.27
N ALA A 450 -16.95 8.88 22.73
CA ALA A 450 -15.79 8.00 22.71
C ALA A 450 -16.03 6.71 23.50
N ARG A 451 -16.53 6.82 24.74
CA ARG A 451 -16.83 5.67 25.61
C ARG A 451 -17.85 4.75 24.95
N ASP A 452 -18.95 5.31 24.47
CA ASP A 452 -20.04 4.53 23.88
C ASP A 452 -19.58 3.82 22.59
N THR A 453 -18.76 4.50 21.78
CA THR A 453 -18.18 3.91 20.56
C THR A 453 -17.16 2.80 20.87
N PHE A 454 -16.30 2.99 21.87
CA PHE A 454 -15.36 1.94 22.31
C PHE A 454 -16.08 0.75 22.97
N GLN A 455 -17.19 1.00 23.67
CA GLN A 455 -18.02 -0.06 24.25
C GLN A 455 -18.67 -0.90 23.14
N PHE A 456 -19.23 -0.25 22.12
CA PHE A 456 -19.73 -0.93 20.92
C PHE A 456 -18.63 -1.75 20.21
N GLN A 457 -17.42 -1.19 20.09
CA GLN A 457 -16.26 -1.91 19.55
C GLN A 457 -15.96 -3.17 20.38
N TYR A 458 -15.91 -3.05 21.71
CA TYR A 458 -15.61 -4.15 22.63
C TYR A 458 -16.63 -5.28 22.52
N GLU A 459 -17.92 -4.95 22.55
CA GLU A 459 -19.01 -5.93 22.45
C GLU A 459 -18.99 -6.66 21.10
N THR A 460 -18.83 -5.90 20.00
CA THR A 460 -18.77 -6.48 18.65
C THR A 460 -17.54 -7.37 18.48
N ALA A 461 -16.37 -6.93 18.94
CA ALA A 461 -15.13 -7.73 18.87
C ALA A 461 -15.25 -9.03 19.65
N LYS A 462 -15.89 -8.99 20.83
CA LYS A 462 -16.14 -10.16 21.67
C LYS A 462 -17.10 -11.14 20.99
N THR A 463 -18.16 -10.65 20.34
CA THR A 463 -19.07 -11.49 19.54
C THR A 463 -18.36 -12.17 18.36
N LEU A 464 -17.42 -11.48 17.72
CA LEU A 464 -16.64 -12.02 16.61
C LEU A 464 -15.46 -12.92 17.04
N GLY A 465 -15.15 -13.00 18.34
CA GLY A 465 -13.98 -13.71 18.84
C GLY A 465 -12.65 -13.05 18.48
N ASP A 466 -12.63 -11.73 18.23
CA ASP A 466 -11.40 -10.99 17.98
C ASP A 466 -10.78 -10.51 19.30
N ASP A 467 -9.98 -11.38 19.92
CA ASP A 467 -9.34 -11.10 21.22
C ASP A 467 -8.42 -9.87 21.18
N ARG A 468 -7.80 -9.60 20.03
CA ARG A 468 -6.89 -8.45 19.86
C ARG A 468 -7.67 -7.15 19.85
N ALA A 469 -8.74 -7.06 19.06
CA ALA A 469 -9.61 -5.90 19.06
C ALA A 469 -10.30 -5.71 20.41
N THR A 470 -10.70 -6.81 21.07
CA THR A 470 -11.29 -6.78 22.42
C THR A 470 -10.33 -6.19 23.46
N CYS A 471 -9.07 -6.64 23.48
CA CYS A 471 -8.02 -6.10 24.36
C CYS A 471 -7.77 -4.60 24.11
N ARG A 472 -7.71 -4.17 22.84
CA ARG A 472 -7.55 -2.75 22.49
C ARG A 472 -8.75 -1.92 22.98
N ALA A 473 -9.97 -2.37 22.71
CA ALA A 473 -11.21 -1.67 23.01
C ALA A 473 -11.42 -1.49 24.52
N ILE A 474 -11.30 -2.55 25.32
CA ILE A 474 -11.54 -2.46 26.77
C ILE A 474 -10.58 -1.48 27.46
N GLY A 475 -9.33 -1.43 27.01
CA GLY A 475 -8.35 -0.47 27.51
C GLY A 475 -8.66 0.98 27.14
N ASN A 476 -9.35 1.21 26.03
CA ASN A 476 -9.81 2.53 25.63
C ASN A 476 -11.09 2.93 26.37
N VAL A 477 -12.01 2.00 26.63
CA VAL A 477 -13.17 2.23 27.51
C VAL A 477 -12.66 2.63 28.91
N GLY A 478 -11.73 1.86 29.49
CA GLY A 478 -11.14 2.15 30.80
C GLY A 478 -10.47 3.51 30.87
N MET A 479 -9.68 3.87 29.86
CA MET A 479 -9.06 5.20 29.82
C MET A 479 -10.09 6.33 29.71
N THR A 480 -11.14 6.12 28.92
CA THR A 480 -12.20 7.13 28.76
C THR A 480 -13.00 7.31 30.05
N ASN A 481 -13.28 6.22 30.78
CA ASN A 481 -13.90 6.28 32.11
C ASN A 481 -13.01 7.03 33.13
N TYR A 482 -11.70 6.82 33.11
CA TYR A 482 -10.76 7.60 33.90
C TYR A 482 -10.81 9.10 33.54
N GLN A 483 -10.85 9.45 32.25
CA GLN A 483 -10.95 10.85 31.83
C GLN A 483 -12.29 11.48 32.25
N LEU A 484 -13.40 10.75 32.13
CA LEU A 484 -14.71 11.17 32.61
C LEU A 484 -14.72 11.35 34.14
N SER A 485 -14.00 10.52 34.89
CA SER A 485 -13.89 10.67 36.35
C SER A 485 -13.16 11.94 36.73
N GLN A 486 -12.13 12.34 36.00
CA GLN A 486 -11.44 13.62 36.22
C GLN A 486 -12.36 14.81 35.92
N LEU A 487 -13.18 14.71 34.87
CA LEU A 487 -14.13 15.76 34.46
C LEU A 487 -15.27 15.94 35.48
N TYR A 488 -15.88 14.83 35.93
CA TYR A 488 -17.04 14.85 36.82
C TYR A 488 -16.70 14.72 38.31
N ARG A 489 -15.43 14.43 38.64
CA ARG A 489 -14.94 14.13 40.00
C ARG A 489 -15.70 12.96 40.64
N ASP A 490 -15.70 11.82 39.95
CA ASP A 490 -16.42 10.62 40.36
C ASP A 490 -15.48 9.41 40.52
N ASP A 491 -15.15 9.08 41.77
CA ASP A 491 -14.26 7.97 42.10
C ASP A 491 -14.84 6.60 41.68
N ALA A 492 -16.17 6.45 41.56
CA ALA A 492 -16.77 5.20 41.10
C ALA A 492 -16.39 4.90 39.63
N LEU A 493 -16.23 5.94 38.81
CA LEU A 493 -15.71 5.79 37.44
C LEU A 493 -14.23 5.38 37.43
N VAL A 494 -13.44 5.76 38.44
CA VAL A 494 -12.05 5.30 38.59
C VAL A 494 -12.01 3.81 38.90
N ASP A 495 -12.87 3.32 39.80
CA ASP A 495 -12.96 1.89 40.11
C ASP A 495 -13.35 1.05 38.87
N ILE A 496 -14.32 1.53 38.09
CA ILE A 496 -14.69 0.90 36.81
C ILE A 496 -13.49 0.89 35.84
N ALA A 497 -12.77 2.01 35.72
CA ALA A 497 -11.58 2.09 34.87
C ALA A 497 -10.48 1.10 35.30
N ILE A 498 -10.26 0.93 36.61
CA ILE A 498 -9.29 -0.04 37.15
C ILE A 498 -9.63 -1.45 36.70
N GLU A 499 -10.88 -1.89 36.84
CA GLU A 499 -11.29 -3.24 36.46
C GLU A 499 -11.14 -3.48 34.94
N GLN A 500 -11.51 -2.50 34.11
CA GLN A 500 -11.35 -2.58 32.65
C GLN A 500 -9.88 -2.60 32.21
N LEU A 501 -9.01 -1.83 32.88
CA LEU A 501 -7.59 -1.81 32.58
C LEU A 501 -6.86 -3.07 33.09
N LYS A 502 -7.30 -3.67 34.20
CA LYS A 502 -6.84 -5.01 34.61
C LYS A 502 -7.22 -6.06 33.56
N GLU A 503 -8.46 -6.06 33.09
CA GLU A 503 -8.89 -6.96 32.00
C GLU A 503 -8.01 -6.78 30.75
N ARG A 504 -7.67 -5.54 30.39
CA ARG A 504 -6.73 -5.28 29.28
C ARG A 504 -5.38 -5.97 29.50
N VAL A 505 -4.78 -5.80 30.69
CA VAL A 505 -3.47 -6.37 31.04
C VAL A 505 -3.51 -7.90 30.98
N ASP A 506 -4.53 -8.51 31.58
CA ASP A 506 -4.69 -9.97 31.61
C ASP A 506 -4.87 -10.52 30.18
N ARG A 507 -5.71 -9.89 29.36
CA ARG A 507 -5.87 -10.28 27.95
C ARG A 507 -4.56 -10.14 27.16
N ALA A 508 -3.82 -9.05 27.35
CA ALA A 508 -2.54 -8.85 26.67
C ALA A 508 -1.55 -9.97 27.01
N ARG A 509 -1.51 -10.40 28.29
CA ARG A 509 -0.72 -11.54 28.76
C ARG A 509 -1.17 -12.86 28.12
N SER A 510 -2.46 -13.16 28.14
CA SER A 510 -3.00 -14.37 27.51
C SER A 510 -2.73 -14.41 26.00
N ILE A 511 -2.81 -13.27 25.30
CA ILE A 511 -2.45 -13.18 23.88
C ILE A 511 -0.95 -13.50 23.67
N LYS A 512 -0.06 -12.99 24.52
CA LYS A 512 1.39 -13.31 24.45
C LYS A 512 1.64 -14.80 24.67
N GLU A 513 0.99 -15.39 25.66
CA GLU A 513 1.10 -16.82 25.96
C GLU A 513 0.62 -17.67 24.78
N ALA A 514 -0.55 -17.36 24.21
CA ALA A 514 -1.10 -18.03 23.03
C ALA A 514 -0.15 -17.91 21.81
N LEU A 515 0.33 -16.70 21.51
CA LEU A 515 1.28 -16.48 20.41
C LEU A 515 2.59 -17.23 20.60
N ASN A 516 3.06 -17.36 21.85
CA ASN A 516 4.27 -18.12 22.16
C ASN A 516 4.06 -19.63 21.97
N ALA A 517 2.87 -20.15 22.28
CA ALA A 517 2.51 -21.55 22.08
C ALA A 517 2.18 -21.91 20.62
N GLU A 518 1.73 -20.94 19.80
CA GLU A 518 1.43 -21.16 18.39
C GLU A 518 2.70 -21.42 17.54
N ASN A 519 2.62 -22.45 16.68
CA ASN A 519 3.55 -22.69 15.59
C ASN A 519 3.22 -21.76 14.41
N MET A 520 3.92 -20.63 14.32
CA MET A 520 3.74 -19.59 13.30
C MET A 520 5.10 -19.12 12.78
N ASP A 521 5.13 -18.62 11.55
CA ASP A 521 6.26 -17.87 11.00
C ASP A 521 6.80 -16.82 11.98
N ASP A 522 8.11 -16.87 12.24
CA ASP A 522 8.77 -16.06 13.26
C ASP A 522 8.60 -14.55 13.02
N ARG A 523 8.56 -14.09 11.77
CA ARG A 523 8.37 -12.66 11.46
C ARG A 523 6.97 -12.20 11.82
N LYS A 524 5.93 -12.97 11.47
CA LYS A 524 4.54 -12.67 11.85
C LYS A 524 4.36 -12.73 13.37
N LYS A 525 4.96 -13.73 14.02
CA LYS A 525 4.93 -13.91 15.47
C LYS A 525 5.57 -12.72 16.19
N PHE A 526 6.76 -12.31 15.75
CA PHE A 526 7.50 -11.16 16.28
C PHE A 526 6.67 -9.86 16.26
N GLY A 527 6.04 -9.54 15.11
CA GLY A 527 5.19 -8.37 14.99
C GLY A 527 3.96 -8.40 15.91
N ARG A 528 3.32 -9.56 16.08
CA ARG A 528 2.14 -9.71 16.97
C ARG A 528 2.53 -9.64 18.45
N LEU A 529 3.66 -10.23 18.84
CA LEU A 529 4.19 -10.16 20.19
C LEU A 529 4.52 -8.72 20.59
N LYS A 530 5.13 -7.93 19.67
CA LYS A 530 5.37 -6.50 19.90
C LYS A 530 4.08 -5.78 20.31
N HIS A 531 3.00 -5.94 19.55
CA HIS A 531 1.72 -5.28 19.83
C HIS A 531 1.14 -5.69 21.19
N ALA A 532 1.19 -6.97 21.52
CA ALA A 532 0.68 -7.46 22.79
C ALA A 532 1.49 -6.93 23.98
N SER A 533 2.82 -6.87 23.88
CA SER A 533 3.68 -6.22 24.90
C SER A 533 3.39 -4.72 25.06
N VAL A 534 3.15 -4.01 23.95
CA VAL A 534 2.73 -2.60 23.99
C VAL A 534 1.39 -2.46 24.71
N TRP A 535 0.41 -3.32 24.43
CA TRP A 535 -0.90 -3.25 25.08
C TRP A 535 -0.83 -3.50 26.59
N GLU A 536 0.01 -4.44 27.02
CA GLU A 536 0.29 -4.72 28.43
C GLU A 536 0.91 -3.49 29.12
N SER A 537 1.99 -2.94 28.55
CA SER A 537 2.68 -1.76 29.09
C SER A 537 1.75 -0.54 29.17
N VAL A 538 0.99 -0.25 28.11
CA VAL A 538 -0.01 0.83 28.11
C VAL A 538 -1.10 0.61 29.16
N GLY A 539 -1.54 -0.64 29.36
CA GLY A 539 -2.51 -0.98 30.40
C GLY A 539 -2.02 -0.67 31.81
N LEU A 540 -0.80 -1.13 32.14
CA LEU A 540 -0.17 -0.87 33.43
C LEU A 540 0.11 0.62 33.67
N ASN A 541 0.58 1.32 32.64
CA ASN A 541 0.78 2.77 32.70
C ASN A 541 -0.53 3.51 32.99
N ARG A 542 -1.64 3.15 32.35
CA ARG A 542 -2.96 3.73 32.64
C ARG A 542 -3.52 3.33 34.01
N LEU A 543 -3.24 2.11 34.49
CA LEU A 543 -3.59 1.71 35.86
C LEU A 543 -2.89 2.60 36.90
N SER A 544 -1.65 3.00 36.64
CA SER A 544 -0.92 3.92 37.53
C SER A 544 -1.66 5.24 37.73
N LEU A 545 -2.30 5.77 36.68
CA LEU A 545 -3.10 6.99 36.72
C LEU A 545 -4.33 6.83 37.62
N CYS A 546 -4.98 5.67 37.55
CA CYS A 546 -6.17 5.39 38.34
C CYS A 546 -5.84 5.24 39.82
N TYR A 547 -4.80 4.46 40.15
CA TYR A 547 -4.38 4.29 41.55
C TYR A 547 -3.92 5.60 42.18
N THR A 548 -3.17 6.41 41.44
CA THR A 548 -2.70 7.70 41.93
C THR A 548 -3.84 8.71 42.11
N ALA A 549 -4.87 8.69 41.25
CA ALA A 549 -6.06 9.50 41.42
C ALA A 549 -6.84 9.18 42.71
N LEU A 550 -6.87 7.91 43.13
CA LEU A 550 -7.44 7.49 44.42
C LEU A 550 -6.49 7.71 45.62
N GLY A 551 -5.34 8.37 45.42
CA GLY A 551 -4.34 8.59 46.47
C GLY A 551 -3.49 7.36 46.83
N ASN A 552 -3.63 6.24 46.11
CA ASN A 552 -2.81 5.05 46.30
C ASN A 552 -1.49 5.15 45.51
N THR A 553 -0.63 6.09 45.91
CA THR A 553 0.64 6.40 45.21
C THR A 553 1.60 5.22 45.14
N ARG A 554 1.64 4.39 46.20
CA ARG A 554 2.52 3.22 46.25
C ARG A 554 2.15 2.17 45.21
N GLU A 555 0.87 1.85 45.08
CA GLU A 555 0.41 0.89 44.08
C GLU A 555 0.56 1.46 42.66
N GLY A 556 0.28 2.76 42.48
CA GLY A 556 0.54 3.46 41.23
C GLY A 556 2.00 3.37 40.79
N GLY A 557 2.95 3.62 41.70
CA GLY A 557 4.37 3.47 41.45
C GLY A 557 4.78 2.02 41.16
N ARG A 558 4.15 1.03 41.81
CA ARG A 558 4.41 -0.41 41.57
C ARG A 558 4.05 -0.80 40.14
N VAL A 559 2.82 -0.48 39.68
CA VAL A 559 2.38 -0.85 38.33
C VAL A 559 3.09 -0.06 37.23
N ALA A 560 3.43 1.22 37.47
CA ALA A 560 4.20 1.99 36.50
C ALA A 560 5.64 1.46 36.34
N LYS A 561 6.26 1.03 37.44
CA LYS A 561 7.56 0.35 37.40
C LYS A 561 7.49 -0.98 36.66
N GLU A 562 6.43 -1.76 36.88
CA GLU A 562 6.18 -3.00 36.15
C GLU A 562 6.05 -2.75 34.64
N ALA A 563 5.33 -1.69 34.24
CA ALA A 563 5.20 -1.27 32.84
C ALA A 563 6.56 -0.95 32.18
N GLN A 564 7.46 -0.29 32.92
CA GLN A 564 8.79 0.10 32.46
C GLN A 564 9.73 -1.11 32.26
N GLN A 565 9.48 -2.22 32.95
CA GLN A 565 10.28 -3.44 32.85
C GLN A 565 9.88 -4.33 31.66
N ILE A 566 8.76 -4.03 30.99
CA ILE A 566 8.32 -4.79 29.82
C ILE A 566 9.25 -4.50 28.64
N LYS A 567 9.91 -5.55 28.14
CA LYS A 567 10.72 -5.47 26.92
C LYS A 567 9.83 -5.44 25.68
N ILE A 568 9.95 -4.39 24.88
CA ILE A 568 9.26 -4.22 23.60
C ILE A 568 10.33 -4.24 22.51
N GLU A 569 10.31 -5.28 21.67
CA GLU A 569 11.29 -5.47 20.58
C GLU A 569 10.58 -5.47 19.20
N PRO A 570 11.09 -4.73 18.20
CA PRO A 570 12.17 -3.74 18.32
C PRO A 570 11.68 -2.53 19.13
N GLU A 571 12.63 -1.85 19.76
CA GLU A 571 12.32 -0.72 20.66
C GLU A 571 11.46 0.33 19.97
N ASP A 572 10.39 0.73 20.65
CA ASP A 572 9.51 1.81 20.23
C ASP A 572 9.73 3.00 21.16
N LEU A 573 10.55 3.96 20.72
CA LEU A 573 11.03 5.06 21.55
C LEU A 573 9.90 5.94 22.08
N THR A 574 8.79 6.07 21.35
CA THR A 574 7.62 6.84 21.81
C THR A 574 6.94 6.09 22.95
N VAL A 575 6.74 4.77 22.83
CA VAL A 575 6.15 3.95 23.90
C VAL A 575 7.06 3.92 25.14
N THR A 576 8.38 3.77 24.94
CA THR A 576 9.36 3.83 26.03
C THR A 576 9.31 5.19 26.75
N ALA A 577 9.31 6.30 25.99
CA ALA A 577 9.20 7.65 26.55
C ALA A 577 7.90 7.87 27.33
N MET A 578 6.77 7.37 26.82
CA MET A 578 5.49 7.42 27.55
C MET A 578 5.53 6.57 28.82
N SER A 579 6.17 5.40 28.81
CA SER A 579 6.34 4.61 30.04
C SER A 579 7.22 5.32 31.07
N HIS A 580 8.27 6.02 30.62
CA HIS A 580 9.08 6.90 31.45
C HIS A 580 8.24 8.04 32.05
N PHE A 581 7.39 8.68 31.25
CA PHE A 581 6.47 9.71 31.72
C PHE A 581 5.59 9.21 32.88
N PHE A 582 4.85 8.12 32.69
CA PHE A 582 3.92 7.62 33.71
C PHE A 582 4.64 7.16 34.98
N TYR A 583 5.82 6.55 34.85
CA TYR A 583 6.60 6.17 36.03
C TYR A 583 7.16 7.39 36.78
N GLY A 584 7.71 8.37 36.06
CA GLY A 584 8.15 9.64 36.65
C GLY A 584 7.02 10.38 37.35
N ARG A 585 5.82 10.41 36.74
CA ARG A 585 4.61 11.00 37.33
C ARG A 585 4.19 10.32 38.63
N ALA A 586 4.18 8.98 38.66
CA ALA A 586 3.86 8.23 39.87
C ALA A 586 4.88 8.49 41.00
N LEU A 587 6.17 8.56 40.67
CA LEU A 587 7.23 8.91 41.63
C LEU A 587 7.07 10.33 42.16
N LEU A 588 6.72 11.29 41.30
CA LEU A 588 6.50 12.67 41.68
C LEU A 588 5.35 12.78 42.69
N GLN A 589 4.24 12.08 42.45
CA GLN A 589 3.09 12.05 43.35
C GLN A 589 3.38 11.33 44.68
N ASP A 590 4.32 10.38 44.68
CA ASP A 590 4.86 9.75 45.89
C ASP A 590 5.92 10.63 46.61
N GLY A 591 6.16 11.86 46.13
CA GLY A 591 7.10 12.82 46.72
C GLY A 591 8.56 12.64 46.33
N GLN A 592 8.88 11.71 45.42
CA GLN A 592 10.24 11.36 44.99
C GLN A 592 10.69 12.22 43.79
N ARG A 593 10.74 13.54 43.97
CA ARG A 593 10.98 14.51 42.88
C ARG A 593 12.28 14.27 42.09
N VAL A 594 13.37 13.90 42.77
CA VAL A 594 14.67 13.68 42.10
C VAL A 594 14.60 12.47 41.16
N ALA A 595 14.06 11.35 41.65
CA ALA A 595 13.86 10.16 40.84
C ALA A 595 12.88 10.40 39.68
N ALA A 596 11.83 11.18 39.91
CA ALA A 596 10.90 11.58 38.85
C ALA A 596 11.59 12.34 37.70
N MET A 597 12.50 13.27 38.02
CA MET A 597 13.23 14.05 37.02
C MET A 597 14.13 13.19 36.12
N GLU A 598 14.77 12.13 36.67
CA GLU A 598 15.55 11.18 35.87
C GLU A 598 14.69 10.48 34.79
N HIS A 599 13.42 10.24 35.10
CA HIS A 599 12.47 9.67 34.15
C HIS A 599 11.87 10.69 33.19
N PHE A 600 11.79 11.98 33.55
CA PHE A 600 11.33 13.04 32.65
C PHE A 600 12.39 13.53 31.65
N SER A 601 13.67 13.37 31.99
CA SER A 601 14.81 13.72 31.13
C SER A 601 15.77 12.54 30.97
N PRO A 602 15.30 11.39 30.47
CA PRO A 602 16.15 10.23 30.28
C PRO A 602 17.21 10.52 29.21
N SER A 603 18.40 9.94 29.36
CA SER A 603 19.46 9.99 28.34
C SER A 603 19.14 9.06 27.15
N VAL A 604 17.98 9.24 26.54
CA VAL A 604 17.49 8.47 25.39
C VAL A 604 17.06 9.41 24.27
N ALA A 605 16.95 8.89 23.05
CA ALA A 605 16.65 9.69 21.87
C ALA A 605 15.23 10.32 21.86
N CYS A 606 14.28 9.87 22.67
CA CYS A 606 12.94 10.46 22.73
C CYS A 606 12.54 10.71 24.18
N THR A 607 12.35 11.96 24.57
CA THR A 607 11.90 12.31 25.93
C THR A 607 10.37 12.25 26.03
N PRO A 608 9.81 12.17 27.25
CA PRO A 608 8.39 12.38 27.51
C PRO A 608 7.79 13.60 26.82
N ALA A 609 8.44 14.77 26.90
CA ALA A 609 7.96 15.98 26.27
C ALA A 609 7.83 15.84 24.74
N ILE A 610 8.82 15.21 24.09
CA ILE A 610 8.80 14.93 22.65
C ILE A 610 7.69 13.93 22.31
N ALA A 611 7.53 12.86 23.10
CA ALA A 611 6.51 11.85 22.88
C ALA A 611 5.09 12.42 22.97
N LEU A 612 4.82 13.26 23.97
CA LEU A 612 3.54 13.96 24.12
C LEU A 612 3.27 14.88 22.93
N CYS A 613 4.29 15.58 22.42
CA CYS A 613 4.15 16.49 21.26
C CYS A 613 3.94 15.77 19.92
N LYS A 614 4.27 14.48 19.82
CA LYS A 614 4.01 13.67 18.61
C LYS A 614 2.53 13.32 18.44
N GLU A 615 1.74 13.38 19.51
CA GLU A 615 0.30 13.04 19.49
C GLU A 615 -0.53 14.15 20.15
N PRO A 616 -0.79 15.28 19.46
CA PRO A 616 -1.52 16.39 20.05
C PRO A 616 -2.94 16.00 20.50
N SER A 617 -3.26 16.33 21.75
CA SER A 617 -4.58 16.12 22.37
C SER A 617 -4.67 16.95 23.66
N GLU A 618 -5.89 17.22 24.15
CA GLU A 618 -6.04 17.94 25.45
C GLU A 618 -5.37 17.18 26.59
N GLU A 619 -5.47 15.85 26.59
CA GLU A 619 -4.78 14.97 27.54
C GLU A 619 -3.27 15.20 27.54
N ASN A 620 -2.64 15.13 26.36
CA ASN A 620 -1.20 15.32 26.25
C ASN A 620 -0.77 16.76 26.53
N ARG A 621 -1.61 17.76 26.24
CA ARG A 621 -1.38 19.15 26.66
C ARG A 621 -1.36 19.28 28.18
N GLN A 622 -2.29 18.62 28.89
CA GLN A 622 -2.30 18.60 30.35
C GLN A 622 -1.03 17.95 30.92
N TYR A 623 -0.64 16.78 30.41
CA TYR A 623 0.59 16.11 30.82
C TYR A 623 1.85 16.93 30.52
N LEU A 624 1.87 17.64 29.39
CA LEU A 624 2.99 18.51 29.06
C LEU A 624 3.09 19.71 30.01
N ARG A 625 1.95 20.29 30.45
CA ARG A 625 1.94 21.34 31.49
C ARG A 625 2.53 20.82 32.81
N GLU A 626 2.21 19.59 33.22
CA GLU A 626 2.83 18.98 34.40
C GLU A 626 4.36 18.91 34.29
N LEU A 627 4.91 18.57 33.10
CA LEU A 627 6.36 18.57 32.87
C LEU A 627 6.95 19.98 32.95
N VAL A 628 6.28 20.97 32.36
CA VAL A 628 6.69 22.38 32.41
C VAL A 628 6.72 22.91 33.86
N ASP A 629 5.76 22.51 34.68
CA ASP A 629 5.66 22.94 36.09
C ASP A 629 6.74 22.37 36.99
N VAL A 630 7.22 21.16 36.69
CA VAL A 630 8.33 20.56 37.44
C VAL A 630 9.69 21.09 36.97
N GLY A 631 9.75 21.72 35.79
CA GLY A 631 10.94 22.35 35.22
C GLY A 631 11.73 21.43 34.28
N VAL A 632 11.04 20.59 33.52
CA VAL A 632 11.67 19.70 32.52
C VAL A 632 12.22 20.53 31.36
N ASP A 633 13.41 20.15 30.88
CA ASP A 633 14.06 20.78 29.73
C ASP A 633 13.30 20.49 28.42
N MET A 634 12.91 21.56 27.73
CA MET A 634 12.20 21.51 26.45
C MET A 634 13.14 21.59 25.23
N GLU A 635 14.44 21.80 25.43
CA GLU A 635 15.45 21.92 24.36
C GLU A 635 16.06 20.60 23.93
N HIS A 636 15.67 19.47 24.53
CA HIS A 636 16.16 18.16 24.13
C HIS A 636 15.86 17.88 22.65
N VAL A 637 16.87 17.36 21.95
CA VAL A 637 16.82 17.06 20.52
C VAL A 637 16.84 15.55 20.33
N ASP A 638 15.90 15.01 19.57
CA ASP A 638 15.83 13.59 19.27
C ASP A 638 16.86 13.12 18.23
N GLN A 639 16.87 11.81 17.95
CA GLN A 639 17.72 11.20 16.92
C GLN A 639 17.55 11.75 15.50
N TYR A 640 16.44 12.45 15.22
CA TYR A 640 16.17 13.08 13.94
C TYR A 640 16.56 14.56 13.91
N GLY A 641 16.97 15.12 15.03
CA GLY A 641 17.30 16.54 15.15
C GLY A 641 16.10 17.42 15.50
N TYR A 642 15.03 16.86 16.08
CA TYR A 642 13.79 17.57 16.41
C TYR A 642 13.54 17.66 17.91
N THR A 643 12.98 18.80 18.32
CA THR A 643 12.60 19.14 19.70
C THR A 643 11.10 18.94 19.93
N ALA A 644 10.65 19.08 21.19
CA ALA A 644 9.22 19.09 21.51
C ALA A 644 8.46 20.20 20.73
N LEU A 645 9.08 21.37 20.56
CA LEU A 645 8.49 22.48 19.81
C LEU A 645 8.30 22.13 18.33
N ASP A 646 9.26 21.42 17.74
CA ASP A 646 9.15 20.97 16.34
C ASP A 646 7.94 20.08 16.15
N TYR A 647 7.75 19.08 17.02
CA TYR A 647 6.61 18.19 16.94
C TYR A 647 5.27 18.88 17.21
N ALA A 648 5.22 19.84 18.14
CA ALA A 648 4.02 20.65 18.36
C ALA A 648 3.64 21.46 17.10
N VAL A 649 4.63 22.05 16.42
CA VAL A 649 4.45 22.77 15.15
C VAL A 649 4.05 21.83 14.01
N PHE A 650 4.64 20.63 13.94
CA PHE A 650 4.27 19.61 12.95
C PHE A 650 2.82 19.17 13.12
N GLY A 651 2.37 18.98 14.36
CA GLY A 651 1.01 18.63 14.73
C GLY A 651 -0.03 19.74 14.55
N MET A 652 0.41 20.97 14.22
CA MET A 652 -0.45 22.16 14.06
C MET A 652 -1.27 22.53 15.30
N ASP A 653 -0.84 22.09 16.48
CA ASP A 653 -1.52 22.36 17.74
C ASP A 653 -0.92 23.61 18.39
N ARG A 654 -1.55 24.77 18.16
CA ARG A 654 -1.10 26.06 18.69
C ARG A 654 -1.12 26.13 20.22
N GLU A 655 -2.02 25.39 20.87
CA GLU A 655 -2.07 25.36 22.33
C GLU A 655 -0.90 24.56 22.89
N MET A 656 -0.60 23.40 22.29
CA MET A 656 0.58 22.61 22.64
C MET A 656 1.87 23.39 22.36
N GLU A 657 1.96 24.10 21.23
CA GLU A 657 3.08 25.02 20.94
C GLU A 657 3.24 26.06 22.06
N THR A 658 2.14 26.64 22.53
CA THR A 658 2.14 27.63 23.62
C THR A 658 2.69 27.04 24.92
N VAL A 659 2.30 25.81 25.27
CA VAL A 659 2.79 25.12 26.47
C VAL A 659 4.30 24.86 26.38
N VAL A 660 4.81 24.40 25.23
CA VAL A 660 6.26 24.21 25.03
C VAL A 660 7.01 25.53 25.15
N ILE A 661 6.48 26.61 24.55
CA ILE A 661 7.07 27.95 24.61
C ILE A 661 7.15 28.46 26.05
N GLU A 662 6.11 28.23 26.86
CA GLU A 662 6.14 28.57 28.29
C GLU A 662 7.25 27.80 29.03
N GLY A 663 7.44 26.51 28.72
CA GLY A 663 8.57 25.74 29.24
C GLY A 663 9.93 26.33 28.84
N LEU A 664 10.08 26.70 27.57
CA LEU A 664 11.30 27.35 27.05
C LEU A 664 11.55 28.72 27.72
N ARG A 665 10.51 29.52 27.98
CA ARG A 665 10.64 30.81 28.68
C ARG A 665 11.26 30.65 30.07
N ARG A 666 11.03 29.51 30.74
CA ARG A 666 11.58 29.22 32.07
C ARG A 666 13.06 28.80 32.05
N THR A 667 13.54 28.26 30.93
CA THR A 667 14.91 27.72 30.82
C THR A 667 15.87 28.66 30.05
N LEU A 668 15.36 29.39 29.05
CA LEU A 668 16.17 30.27 28.20
C LEU A 668 16.75 31.46 28.98
N LYS A 669 17.91 31.93 28.51
CA LYS A 669 18.62 33.10 29.04
C LYS A 669 18.87 34.10 27.90
N GLY A 670 18.97 35.40 28.23
CA GLY A 670 19.22 36.47 27.25
C GLY A 670 17.93 37.12 26.74
N GLU A 671 17.89 37.51 25.47
CA GLU A 671 16.69 38.07 24.82
C GLU A 671 15.68 36.96 24.48
N ILE A 672 14.92 36.54 25.50
CA ILE A 672 14.03 35.38 25.46
C ILE A 672 13.06 35.43 24.27
N ASP A 673 12.42 36.59 24.02
CA ASP A 673 11.44 36.70 22.93
C ASP A 673 12.07 36.55 21.54
N ALA A 674 13.29 37.08 21.33
CA ALA A 674 14.01 36.92 20.07
C ALA A 674 14.41 35.45 19.84
N GLU A 675 14.83 34.77 20.90
CA GLU A 675 15.29 33.38 20.86
C GLU A 675 14.13 32.39 20.67
N ILE A 676 12.94 32.71 21.20
CA ILE A 676 11.68 32.00 20.92
C ILE A 676 11.25 32.22 19.47
N ALA A 677 11.23 33.47 18.99
CA ALA A 677 10.85 33.77 17.61
C ALA A 677 11.74 33.03 16.61
N LYS A 678 13.04 32.93 16.89
CA LYS A 678 13.98 32.12 16.11
C LYS A 678 13.63 30.63 16.11
N ARG A 679 13.43 30.02 17.29
CA ARG A 679 13.01 28.61 17.41
C ARG A 679 11.71 28.31 16.68
N GLN A 680 10.74 29.21 16.79
CA GLN A 680 9.46 29.11 16.10
C GLN A 680 9.60 29.20 14.58
N TYR A 681 10.44 30.11 14.08
CA TYR A 681 10.76 30.23 12.66
C TYR A 681 11.42 28.95 12.14
N GLU A 682 12.43 28.43 12.84
CA GLU A 682 13.13 27.20 12.46
C GLU A 682 12.22 25.96 12.48
N ALA A 683 11.33 25.85 13.48
CA ALA A 683 10.36 24.75 13.57
C ALA A 683 9.35 24.81 12.40
N ARG A 684 8.85 26.00 12.07
CA ARG A 684 7.99 26.22 10.89
C ARG A 684 8.73 25.92 9.59
N LEU A 685 10.02 26.28 9.50
CA LEU A 685 10.85 25.97 8.35
C LEU A 685 11.00 24.45 8.16
N ARG A 686 11.32 23.71 9.23
CA ARG A 686 11.37 22.23 9.24
C ARG A 686 10.05 21.60 8.81
N LYS A 687 8.92 22.11 9.31
CA LYS A 687 7.59 21.66 8.91
C LYS A 687 7.42 21.79 7.40
N GLY A 688 7.78 22.94 6.85
CA GLY A 688 7.71 23.22 5.42
C GLY A 688 8.55 22.26 4.57
N TYR A 689 9.75 21.87 5.02
CA TYR A 689 10.53 20.84 4.33
C TYR A 689 9.85 19.47 4.34
N ARG A 690 9.23 19.06 5.46
CA ARG A 690 8.49 17.79 5.52
C ARG A 690 7.30 17.82 4.58
N GLU A 691 6.49 18.88 4.63
CA GLU A 691 5.32 19.05 3.75
C GLU A 691 5.74 19.06 2.27
N LEU A 692 6.79 19.79 1.90
CA LEU A 692 7.27 19.82 0.51
C LEU A 692 7.88 18.49 0.07
N PHE A 693 8.80 17.94 0.84
CA PHE A 693 9.52 16.75 0.41
C PHE A 693 8.69 15.49 0.55
N HIS A 694 8.14 15.21 1.72
CA HIS A 694 7.42 13.96 1.95
C HIS A 694 6.03 13.97 1.34
N ASP A 695 5.25 15.04 1.52
CA ASP A 695 3.83 15.01 1.17
C ASP A 695 3.57 15.42 -0.29
N ARG A 696 4.52 16.14 -0.92
CA ARG A 696 4.37 16.67 -2.29
C ARG A 696 5.37 16.09 -3.29
N MET A 697 6.66 16.29 -3.08
CA MET A 697 7.70 16.00 -4.08
C MET A 697 8.07 14.51 -4.17
N ARG A 698 8.20 13.82 -3.04
CA ARG A 698 8.60 12.40 -2.99
C ARG A 698 7.63 11.47 -3.71
N PRO A 699 6.28 11.59 -3.60
CA PRO A 699 5.36 10.77 -4.38
C PRO A 699 5.60 10.87 -5.88
N VAL A 700 5.89 12.07 -6.39
CA VAL A 700 6.22 12.29 -7.81
C VAL A 700 7.51 11.58 -8.18
N LEU A 701 8.56 11.72 -7.37
CA LEU A 701 9.86 11.07 -7.57
C LEU A 701 9.77 9.53 -7.53
N LEU A 702 8.94 8.97 -6.64
CA LEU A 702 8.70 7.53 -6.52
C LEU A 702 7.85 6.96 -7.66
N THR A 703 6.86 7.72 -8.14
CA THR A 703 6.00 7.31 -9.27
C THR A 703 6.83 7.09 -10.54
N GLY A 704 7.86 7.92 -10.75
CA GLY A 704 8.74 7.80 -11.91
C GLY A 704 8.08 8.22 -13.23
N GLY A 705 8.62 7.73 -14.36
CA GLY A 705 8.21 8.12 -15.72
C GLY A 705 9.19 9.06 -16.42
N SER A 706 8.89 9.42 -17.68
CA SER A 706 9.68 10.38 -18.46
C SER A 706 9.42 11.83 -18.04
N ASP A 707 8.21 12.14 -17.57
CA ASP A 707 7.80 13.50 -17.17
C ASP A 707 7.97 13.79 -15.68
N THR A 708 8.72 12.97 -14.93
CA THR A 708 8.85 13.08 -13.47
C THR A 708 9.28 14.48 -13.02
N LEU A 709 10.34 15.04 -13.61
CA LEU A 709 10.87 16.34 -13.19
C LEU A 709 9.98 17.51 -13.59
N LYS A 710 9.28 17.41 -14.74
CA LYS A 710 8.22 18.35 -15.12
C LYS A 710 7.11 18.34 -14.07
N ASN A 711 6.59 17.16 -13.72
CA ASN A 711 5.55 17.04 -12.70
C ASN A 711 6.02 17.53 -11.32
N LEU A 712 7.31 17.38 -11.02
CA LEU A 712 7.90 17.86 -9.77
C LEU A 712 7.85 19.38 -9.67
N ARG A 713 8.14 20.10 -10.77
CA ARG A 713 8.03 21.56 -10.86
C ARG A 713 6.60 22.04 -10.69
N ILE A 714 5.64 21.40 -11.37
CA ILE A 714 4.21 21.69 -11.23
C ILE A 714 3.78 21.56 -9.76
N VAL A 715 4.14 20.44 -9.12
CA VAL A 715 3.73 20.15 -7.74
C VAL A 715 4.36 21.11 -6.75
N TYR A 716 5.65 21.45 -6.92
CA TYR A 716 6.33 22.42 -6.08
C TYR A 716 5.71 23.83 -6.21
N ALA A 717 5.54 24.32 -7.44
CA ALA A 717 4.93 25.62 -7.69
C ALA A 717 3.49 25.68 -7.16
N ALA A 718 2.70 24.63 -7.36
CA ALA A 718 1.34 24.54 -6.83
C ALA A 718 1.32 24.62 -5.29
N ALA A 719 2.24 23.93 -4.60
CA ALA A 719 2.34 23.95 -3.14
C ALA A 719 2.63 25.37 -2.61
N LEU A 720 3.53 26.12 -3.24
CA LEU A 720 3.83 27.50 -2.82
C LEU A 720 2.64 28.46 -2.98
N THR A 721 1.75 28.19 -3.94
CA THR A 721 0.53 29.01 -4.20
C THR A 721 -0.71 28.55 -3.43
N ALA A 722 -0.64 27.43 -2.70
CA ALA A 722 -1.80 26.84 -2.04
C ALA A 722 -2.32 27.74 -0.90
N LYS A 723 -3.59 28.17 -0.99
CA LYS A 723 -4.23 29.06 0.00
C LYS A 723 -4.28 28.49 1.42
N GLU A 724 -4.24 27.16 1.56
CA GLU A 724 -4.36 26.45 2.83
C GLU A 724 -3.03 26.35 3.59
N GLN A 725 -1.89 26.72 2.98
CA GLN A 725 -0.57 26.62 3.62
C GLN A 725 -0.09 28.01 4.06
N GLU A 726 -0.09 28.26 5.37
CA GLU A 726 0.40 29.52 5.98
C GLU A 726 1.76 29.94 5.38
N ASN A 727 1.82 31.06 4.66
CA ASN A 727 3.06 31.77 4.32
C ASN A 727 4.18 30.90 3.74
N MET A 728 3.85 29.88 2.94
CA MET A 728 4.84 28.95 2.40
C MET A 728 5.77 29.64 1.40
N ALA A 729 5.22 30.48 0.53
CA ALA A 729 5.96 31.35 -0.39
C ALA A 729 6.82 32.42 0.30
N GLN A 730 6.57 32.73 1.59
CA GLN A 730 7.47 33.62 2.35
C GLN A 730 8.71 32.87 2.88
N ARG A 731 8.60 31.54 3.04
CA ARG A 731 9.66 30.69 3.61
C ARG A 731 10.55 30.06 2.53
N PHE A 732 9.96 29.76 1.37
CA PHE A 732 10.66 29.12 0.25
C PHE A 732 10.39 29.89 -1.04
N ASP A 733 11.45 30.24 -1.74
CA ASP A 733 11.39 30.92 -3.03
C ASP A 733 10.96 29.97 -4.18
N THR A 734 10.43 30.55 -5.26
CA THR A 734 10.02 29.81 -6.47
C THR A 734 11.22 29.41 -7.33
N LEU A 735 11.03 28.46 -8.25
CA LEU A 735 12.08 28.09 -9.20
C LEU A 735 12.25 29.17 -10.27
N LYS A 736 13.41 29.82 -10.24
CA LYS A 736 13.83 30.83 -11.21
C LYS A 736 15.05 30.32 -11.98
N CYS A 737 15.07 30.47 -13.30
CA CYS A 737 16.22 30.06 -14.13
C CYS A 737 16.50 31.08 -15.24
N VAL A 738 17.72 31.09 -15.75
CA VAL A 738 18.13 31.92 -16.90
C VAL A 738 18.10 31.06 -18.16
N ARG A 739 17.57 31.57 -19.26
CA ARG A 739 17.60 30.85 -20.53
C ARG A 739 19.03 30.78 -21.06
N TYR A 740 19.47 29.62 -21.53
CA TYR A 740 20.87 29.45 -21.95
C TYR A 740 21.26 30.38 -23.12
N SER A 741 20.35 30.63 -24.06
CA SER A 741 20.59 31.58 -25.16
C SER A 741 20.74 33.03 -24.68
N ASP A 742 20.01 33.44 -23.64
CA ASP A 742 20.13 34.77 -23.06
C ASP A 742 21.40 34.89 -22.21
N PHE A 743 21.79 33.83 -21.50
CA PHE A 743 23.08 33.75 -20.80
C PHE A 743 24.27 33.94 -21.76
N LEU A 744 24.24 33.27 -22.93
CA LEU A 744 25.27 33.44 -23.96
C LEU A 744 25.31 34.86 -24.54
N ARG A 745 24.15 35.48 -24.72
CA ARG A 745 24.04 36.87 -25.22
C ARG A 745 24.56 37.88 -24.21
N TRP A 746 24.38 37.62 -22.92
CA TRP A 746 24.84 38.52 -21.85
C TRP A 746 26.36 38.52 -21.70
N GLY A 747 27.01 37.38 -21.91
CA GLY A 747 28.48 37.30 -21.95
C GLY A 747 29.18 37.28 -20.58
N ARG A 748 28.43 37.22 -19.48
CA ARG A 748 28.93 37.12 -18.10
C ARG A 748 27.88 36.45 -17.19
N ILE A 749 28.20 36.16 -15.94
CA ILE A 749 27.21 35.66 -14.96
C ILE A 749 26.25 36.81 -14.57
N PRO A 750 24.93 36.70 -14.82
CA PRO A 750 23.98 37.75 -14.43
C PRO A 750 23.73 37.75 -12.91
N GLN A 751 23.48 38.93 -12.35
CA GLN A 751 22.96 39.10 -11.00
C GLN A 751 21.43 39.05 -11.00
N TYR A 752 20.81 38.67 -9.88
CA TYR A 752 19.35 38.69 -9.72
C TYR A 752 18.68 40.00 -10.16
N SER A 753 19.26 41.14 -9.80
CA SER A 753 18.77 42.47 -10.15
C SER A 753 18.85 42.81 -11.65
N ASP A 754 19.59 42.04 -12.45
CA ASP A 754 19.66 42.23 -13.90
C ASP A 754 18.36 41.77 -14.62
N GLY A 755 17.49 41.00 -13.95
CA GLY A 755 16.15 40.66 -14.47
C GLY A 755 16.13 39.61 -15.60
N PHE A 756 17.17 38.79 -15.73
CA PHE A 756 17.27 37.72 -16.75
C PHE A 756 16.54 36.42 -16.37
N THR A 757 15.96 36.34 -15.18
CA THR A 757 15.34 35.11 -14.68
C THR A 757 13.91 34.94 -15.17
N LYS A 758 13.57 33.71 -15.52
CA LYS A 758 12.21 33.24 -15.76
C LYS A 758 11.74 32.46 -14.54
N GLU A 759 10.61 32.85 -13.99
CA GLU A 759 9.94 32.14 -12.90
C GLU A 759 9.04 31.02 -13.45
N PHE A 760 9.13 29.84 -12.83
CA PHE A 760 8.32 28.68 -13.17
C PHE A 760 7.12 28.61 -12.22
N SER A 761 5.92 28.96 -12.74
CA SER A 761 4.66 28.86 -12.00
C SER A 761 3.79 27.69 -12.49
N SER A 762 2.86 27.25 -11.65
CA SER A 762 1.94 26.15 -11.95
C SER A 762 1.08 26.39 -13.20
N GLU A 763 0.67 27.65 -13.43
CA GLU A 763 -0.13 28.07 -14.59
C GLU A 763 0.65 27.98 -15.91
N LEU A 764 1.93 28.33 -15.88
CA LEU A 764 2.82 28.29 -17.04
C LEU A 764 3.13 26.86 -17.51
N GLU A 765 3.17 25.90 -16.58
CA GLU A 765 3.51 24.51 -16.89
C GLU A 765 2.30 23.62 -17.26
N ALA A 766 1.08 23.95 -16.79
CA ALA A 766 -0.13 23.14 -17.04
C ALA A 766 -0.66 23.22 -18.48
N HIS A 767 -0.37 24.30 -19.23
CA HIS A 767 -1.03 24.61 -20.51
C HIS A 767 -0.30 24.10 -21.76
N GLN A 768 0.82 23.38 -21.62
CA GLN A 768 1.65 23.04 -22.77
C GLN A 768 1.87 21.52 -22.88
N GLY A 769 1.11 20.87 -23.77
CA GLY A 769 1.42 19.55 -24.33
C GLY A 769 2.70 19.52 -25.18
N ARG A 770 3.68 20.36 -24.85
CA ARG A 770 5.03 20.42 -25.44
C ARG A 770 5.99 19.59 -24.59
N ALA A 771 7.11 19.15 -25.19
CA ALA A 771 8.18 18.43 -24.48
C ALA A 771 8.66 19.22 -23.24
N ALA A 772 9.21 18.59 -22.21
CA ALA A 772 9.62 19.30 -20.99
C ALA A 772 10.77 20.32 -21.25
N GLU A 773 10.83 21.40 -20.46
CA GLU A 773 11.99 22.29 -20.42
C GLU A 773 13.15 21.59 -19.67
N PHE A 774 14.40 21.76 -20.11
CA PHE A 774 15.56 21.09 -19.51
C PHE A 774 16.39 22.10 -18.71
N ILE A 775 16.79 21.76 -17.48
CA ILE A 775 17.43 22.68 -16.53
C ILE A 775 18.76 22.10 -16.03
N ILE A 776 19.84 22.85 -16.24
CA ILE A 776 21.16 22.60 -15.65
C ILE A 776 21.29 23.40 -14.36
N PHE A 777 21.56 22.72 -13.25
CA PHE A 777 22.03 23.36 -12.02
C PHE A 777 23.55 23.45 -12.03
N PHE A 778 24.10 24.66 -11.94
CA PHE A 778 25.53 24.84 -11.78
C PHE A 778 25.93 24.92 -10.32
N SER A 779 26.81 24.02 -9.89
CA SER A 779 27.46 24.07 -8.59
C SER A 779 28.89 24.57 -8.76
N TYR A 780 29.22 25.70 -8.14
CA TYR A 780 30.49 26.39 -8.37
C TYR A 780 30.91 27.23 -7.16
N ARG A 781 32.15 27.73 -7.22
CA ARG A 781 32.73 28.59 -6.17
C ARG A 781 32.62 30.05 -6.56
N TRP A 782 32.35 30.88 -5.56
CA TRP A 782 32.61 32.31 -5.61
C TRP A 782 34.09 32.56 -5.33
N THR A 783 34.82 33.05 -6.32
CA THR A 783 36.30 33.05 -6.33
C THR A 783 36.91 34.43 -6.25
N HIS A 784 36.21 35.47 -6.70
CA HIS A 784 36.73 36.82 -6.75
C HIS A 784 36.33 37.62 -5.51
N LYS A 785 37.23 38.43 -4.98
CA LYS A 785 36.96 39.35 -3.87
C LYS A 785 37.29 40.77 -4.29
N GLU A 786 36.35 41.68 -4.06
CA GLU A 786 36.54 43.11 -4.25
C GLU A 786 36.12 43.83 -2.96
N GLY A 787 37.10 44.28 -2.18
CA GLY A 787 36.88 44.76 -0.82
C GLY A 787 36.33 43.65 0.10
N ASP A 788 35.25 43.96 0.82
CA ASP A 788 34.53 43.00 1.69
C ASP A 788 33.50 42.16 0.93
N ARG A 789 33.26 42.44 -0.36
CA ARG A 789 32.31 41.70 -1.20
C ARG A 789 33.01 40.59 -1.95
N ILE A 790 32.27 39.51 -2.16
CA ILE A 790 32.74 38.33 -2.87
C ILE A 790 31.83 38.16 -4.07
N PHE A 791 32.40 37.87 -5.23
CA PHE A 791 31.71 37.73 -6.49
C PHE A 791 31.88 36.30 -7.03
N PRO A 792 30.89 35.82 -7.79
CA PRO A 792 30.95 34.48 -8.39
C PRO A 792 32.10 34.36 -9.39
N ASP A 793 32.44 35.43 -10.10
CA ASP A 793 33.37 35.46 -11.22
C ASP A 793 34.43 36.56 -11.10
N ASP A 794 35.52 36.41 -11.85
CA ASP A 794 36.60 37.40 -11.97
C ASP A 794 36.34 38.40 -13.11
N PRO A 795 37.12 39.51 -13.21
CA PRO A 795 36.96 40.50 -14.28
C PRO A 795 37.11 39.92 -15.70
N GLU A 796 37.80 38.79 -15.83
CA GLU A 796 37.99 38.05 -17.08
C GLU A 796 36.82 37.09 -17.42
N ASN A 797 35.82 36.99 -16.54
CA ASN A 797 34.67 36.10 -16.64
C ASN A 797 35.05 34.61 -16.76
N SER A 798 36.10 34.17 -16.05
CA SER A 798 36.63 32.81 -16.15
C SER A 798 35.58 31.73 -15.81
N GLN A 799 34.74 31.95 -14.80
CA GLN A 799 33.69 31.00 -14.42
C GLN A 799 32.56 30.94 -15.46
N TYR A 800 32.13 32.08 -15.99
CA TYR A 800 31.21 32.13 -17.12
C TYR A 800 31.71 31.29 -18.29
N HIS A 801 32.97 31.47 -18.71
CA HIS A 801 33.55 30.68 -19.80
C HIS A 801 33.56 29.19 -19.48
N ARG A 802 33.94 28.80 -18.24
CA ARG A 802 33.88 27.39 -17.79
C ARG A 802 32.46 26.82 -17.86
N MET A 803 31.44 27.57 -17.46
CA MET A 803 30.04 27.15 -17.57
C MET A 803 29.64 26.92 -19.03
N VAL A 804 29.99 27.85 -19.93
CA VAL A 804 29.70 27.74 -21.36
C VAL A 804 30.39 26.52 -21.99
N HIS A 805 31.67 26.29 -21.67
CA HIS A 805 32.40 25.11 -22.15
C HIS A 805 31.80 23.80 -21.64
N ALA A 806 31.50 23.73 -20.34
CA ALA A 806 30.87 22.56 -19.75
C ALA A 806 29.47 22.27 -20.34
N THR A 807 28.65 23.30 -20.59
CA THR A 807 27.35 23.13 -21.23
C THR A 807 27.48 22.64 -22.67
N ARG A 808 28.47 23.12 -23.44
CA ARG A 808 28.71 22.65 -24.81
C ARG A 808 29.07 21.16 -24.83
N GLU A 809 30.04 20.75 -24.00
CA GLU A 809 30.39 19.32 -23.89
C GLU A 809 29.22 18.46 -23.41
N PHE A 810 28.40 18.98 -22.50
CA PHE A 810 27.20 18.27 -22.05
C PHE A 810 26.19 18.06 -23.20
N LEU A 811 25.95 19.08 -24.03
CA LEU A 811 25.07 19.00 -25.19
C LEU A 811 25.61 18.04 -26.26
N ASP A 812 26.93 18.01 -26.47
CA ASP A 812 27.57 17.06 -27.38
C ASP A 812 27.38 15.61 -26.92
N LEU A 813 27.42 15.36 -25.61
CA LEU A 813 27.16 14.04 -25.02
C LEU A 813 25.67 13.67 -24.98
N ASN A 814 24.76 14.67 -25.02
CA ASN A 814 23.32 14.49 -24.88
C ASN A 814 22.56 15.16 -26.04
N PRO A 815 22.68 14.64 -27.27
CA PRO A 815 22.13 15.28 -28.48
C PRO A 815 20.59 15.32 -28.51
N THR A 816 19.92 14.65 -27.58
CA THR A 816 18.45 14.69 -27.42
C THR A 816 17.96 15.95 -26.68
N VAL A 817 18.86 16.71 -26.05
CA VAL A 817 18.52 17.94 -25.34
C VAL A 817 18.47 19.10 -26.33
N ASP A 818 17.32 19.78 -26.41
CA ASP A 818 17.12 20.96 -27.27
C ASP A 818 17.75 22.21 -26.64
N PRO A 819 18.80 22.82 -27.24
CA PRO A 819 19.46 24.01 -26.70
C PRO A 819 18.55 25.25 -26.58
N GLU A 820 17.51 25.36 -27.41
CA GLU A 820 16.57 26.50 -27.36
C GLU A 820 15.62 26.42 -26.16
N ARG A 821 15.55 25.24 -25.54
CA ARG A 821 14.70 24.94 -24.38
C ARG A 821 15.52 24.60 -23.14
N LEU A 822 16.81 24.91 -23.18
CA LEU A 822 17.76 24.76 -22.10
C LEU A 822 17.76 26.00 -21.22
N TYR A 823 17.65 25.77 -19.91
CA TYR A 823 17.79 26.77 -18.88
C TYR A 823 18.93 26.39 -17.93
N ILE A 824 19.48 27.39 -17.26
CA ILE A 824 20.52 27.24 -16.26
C ILE A 824 20.05 27.88 -14.96
N TRP A 825 20.32 27.21 -13.84
CA TRP A 825 20.12 27.71 -12.50
C TRP A 825 21.47 28.11 -11.91
N LEU A 826 21.55 29.33 -11.38
CA LEU A 826 22.74 29.94 -10.81
C LEU A 826 22.32 30.67 -9.52
N ASP A 827 22.99 30.43 -8.40
CA ASP A 827 22.66 31.08 -7.12
C ASP A 827 22.68 32.62 -7.22
N TYR A 828 23.67 33.21 -7.89
CA TYR A 828 23.81 34.66 -8.04
C TYR A 828 22.71 35.31 -8.90
N ALA A 829 22.20 34.58 -9.89
CA ALA A 829 21.15 35.05 -10.79
C ALA A 829 19.75 34.75 -10.26
N CYS A 830 19.58 33.61 -9.59
CA CYS A 830 18.26 33.06 -9.26
C CYS A 830 17.83 33.33 -7.81
N ILE A 831 18.73 33.72 -6.92
CA ILE A 831 18.43 34.10 -5.53
C ILE A 831 18.56 35.61 -5.38
N ASP A 832 17.62 36.24 -4.67
CA ASP A 832 17.73 37.65 -4.30
C ASP A 832 18.93 37.85 -3.36
N GLN A 833 19.94 38.60 -3.83
CA GLN A 833 21.18 38.81 -3.09
C GLN A 833 21.02 39.82 -1.94
N ASP A 834 19.93 40.61 -1.95
CA ASP A 834 19.59 41.54 -0.87
C ASP A 834 18.75 40.84 0.22
N ASP A 835 17.97 39.81 -0.12
CA ASP A 835 17.26 38.93 0.82
C ASP A 835 17.40 37.44 0.43
N THR A 836 18.50 36.83 0.90
CA THR A 836 18.85 35.46 0.52
C THR A 836 18.09 34.37 1.30
N ALA A 837 17.32 34.72 2.32
CA ALA A 837 16.84 33.75 3.30
C ALA A 837 15.91 32.68 2.70
N SER A 838 14.92 33.11 1.91
CA SER A 838 13.95 32.21 1.26
C SER A 838 14.57 31.40 0.12
N GLY A 839 15.50 31.98 -0.64
CA GLY A 839 16.22 31.30 -1.72
C GLY A 839 17.18 30.23 -1.21
N ILE A 840 17.94 30.53 -0.15
CA ILE A 840 18.82 29.56 0.52
C ILE A 840 17.98 28.43 1.14
N ALA A 841 16.85 28.76 1.76
CA ALA A 841 15.92 27.76 2.27
C ALA A 841 15.31 26.91 1.14
N ALA A 842 15.07 27.46 -0.05
CA ALA A 842 14.51 26.69 -1.16
C ALA A 842 15.53 25.78 -1.86
N LEU A 843 16.83 26.04 -1.73
CA LEU A 843 17.93 25.39 -2.46
C LEU A 843 17.77 23.85 -2.61
N PRO A 844 17.45 23.08 -1.56
CA PRO A 844 17.29 21.63 -1.69
C PRO A 844 16.14 21.23 -2.64
N MET A 845 15.04 21.98 -2.64
CA MET A 845 13.89 21.77 -3.52
C MET A 845 14.16 22.27 -4.94
N LEU A 846 14.91 23.37 -5.08
CA LEU A 846 15.30 23.91 -6.39
C LEU A 846 16.23 22.96 -7.14
N LEU A 847 17.26 22.43 -6.47
CA LEU A 847 18.17 21.43 -7.05
C LEU A 847 17.41 20.16 -7.45
N ALA A 848 16.48 19.69 -6.62
CA ALA A 848 15.68 18.51 -6.92
C ALA A 848 14.82 18.63 -8.19
N GLN A 849 14.47 19.86 -8.60
CA GLN A 849 13.71 20.14 -9.82
C GLN A 849 14.57 20.24 -11.09
N CYS A 850 15.90 20.26 -10.97
CA CYS A 850 16.81 20.34 -12.10
C CYS A 850 17.10 18.96 -12.71
N ASP A 851 17.34 18.89 -14.01
CA ASP A 851 17.58 17.63 -14.73
C ASP A 851 19.01 17.12 -14.52
N VAL A 852 19.96 18.04 -14.49
CA VAL A 852 21.38 17.75 -14.34
C VAL A 852 22.05 18.75 -13.41
N VAL A 853 22.99 18.25 -12.62
CA VAL A 853 23.94 19.09 -11.88
C VAL A 853 25.30 19.04 -12.60
N ILE A 854 25.89 20.20 -12.86
CA ILE A 854 27.26 20.33 -13.34
C ILE A 854 28.08 21.04 -12.27
N SER A 855 29.02 20.31 -11.68
CA SER A 855 29.94 20.81 -10.66
C SER A 855 31.24 21.31 -11.31
N LEU A 856 31.58 22.59 -11.12
CA LEU A 856 32.83 23.18 -11.62
C LEU A 856 33.97 22.91 -10.63
N VAL A 857 34.57 21.72 -10.72
CA VAL A 857 35.52 21.21 -9.72
C VAL A 857 36.93 21.74 -9.93
N ASN A 858 37.50 22.32 -8.87
CA ASN A 858 38.91 22.62 -8.72
C ASN A 858 39.41 22.06 -7.36
N ASP A 859 40.69 22.25 -7.03
CA ASP A 859 41.31 21.67 -5.85
C ASP A 859 40.64 22.00 -4.50
N ASP A 860 39.94 23.15 -4.39
CA ASP A 860 39.25 23.52 -3.15
C ASP A 860 37.73 23.39 -3.24
N TYR A 861 37.17 22.90 -4.35
CA TYR A 861 35.72 22.69 -4.48
C TYR A 861 35.18 21.81 -3.33
N TYR A 862 35.81 20.65 -3.10
CA TYR A 862 35.43 19.73 -2.01
C TYR A 862 35.86 20.16 -0.61
N LYS A 863 36.59 21.28 -0.49
CA LYS A 863 36.91 21.91 0.81
C LYS A 863 35.80 22.84 1.26
N ARG A 864 34.84 23.20 0.39
CA ARG A 864 33.80 24.21 0.64
C ARG A 864 32.48 23.58 1.07
N ALA A 865 31.90 24.06 2.16
CA ALA A 865 30.71 23.46 2.75
C ALA A 865 29.46 23.50 1.84
N TRP A 866 29.21 24.62 1.16
CA TRP A 866 28.08 24.77 0.23
C TRP A 866 28.17 23.81 -0.97
N CYS A 867 29.35 23.68 -1.59
CA CYS A 867 29.58 22.74 -2.69
C CYS A 867 29.40 21.28 -2.24
N VAL A 868 29.83 20.95 -1.01
CA VAL A 868 29.64 19.62 -0.44
C VAL A 868 28.16 19.33 -0.17
N LEU A 869 27.39 20.30 0.32
CA LEU A 869 25.94 20.17 0.51
C LEU A 869 25.23 19.80 -0.80
N GLU A 870 25.49 20.55 -1.88
CA GLU A 870 24.92 20.31 -3.21
C GLU A 870 25.34 18.94 -3.75
N THR A 871 26.59 18.53 -3.50
CA THR A 871 27.08 17.20 -3.86
C THR A 871 26.35 16.08 -3.09
N VAL A 872 26.11 16.26 -1.79
CA VAL A 872 25.34 15.30 -0.98
C VAL A 872 23.90 15.20 -1.48
N MET A 873 23.29 16.32 -1.89
CA MET A 873 21.94 16.35 -2.46
C MET A 873 21.85 15.56 -3.76
N ILE A 874 22.71 15.86 -4.74
CA ILE A 874 22.64 15.17 -6.04
C ILE A 874 22.99 13.69 -5.93
N GLN A 875 23.95 13.32 -5.08
CA GLN A 875 24.24 11.92 -4.78
C GLN A 875 23.02 11.22 -4.17
N THR A 876 22.28 11.89 -3.30
CA THR A 876 21.07 11.35 -2.67
C THR A 876 19.96 11.14 -3.71
N LEU A 877 19.66 12.15 -4.52
CA LEU A 877 18.63 12.06 -5.57
C LEU A 877 18.95 10.97 -6.60
N LYS A 878 20.20 10.90 -7.06
CA LYS A 878 20.65 9.90 -8.05
C LYS A 878 20.62 8.48 -7.47
N LYS A 879 21.03 8.28 -6.21
CA LYS A 879 20.96 6.96 -5.55
C LYS A 879 19.52 6.51 -5.28
N SER A 880 18.65 7.42 -4.86
CA SER A 880 17.27 7.08 -4.47
C SER A 880 16.32 6.90 -5.66
N TYR A 881 16.42 7.75 -6.69
CA TYR A 881 15.41 7.83 -7.74
C TYR A 881 15.94 7.58 -9.16
N GLN A 882 17.25 7.71 -9.39
CA GLN A 882 17.89 7.50 -10.69
C GLN A 882 17.31 8.38 -11.83
N ARG A 883 16.78 9.56 -11.49
CA ARG A 883 16.20 10.52 -12.46
C ARG A 883 17.13 11.66 -12.82
N HIS A 884 18.11 11.96 -11.97
CA HIS A 884 19.02 13.09 -12.12
C HIS A 884 20.38 12.67 -12.68
N GLN A 885 20.96 13.52 -13.52
CA GLN A 885 22.34 13.36 -13.97
C GLN A 885 23.30 14.25 -13.17
N TRP A 886 24.56 13.82 -13.06
CA TRP A 886 25.58 14.60 -12.38
C TRP A 886 26.91 14.46 -13.12
N TYR A 887 27.50 15.61 -13.44
CA TYR A 887 28.80 15.74 -14.06
C TYR A 887 29.71 16.67 -13.26
N GLU A 888 31.01 16.44 -13.37
CA GLU A 888 32.05 17.36 -12.96
C GLU A 888 32.75 17.91 -14.20
N TYR A 889 32.99 19.22 -14.23
CA TYR A 889 33.90 19.84 -15.17
C TYR A 889 35.22 20.15 -14.46
N ALA A 890 36.27 19.41 -14.81
CA ALA A 890 37.51 19.33 -14.05
C ALA A 890 38.73 19.15 -14.97
N PRO A 891 39.94 19.50 -14.51
CA PRO A 891 41.16 19.28 -15.29
C PRO A 891 41.45 17.78 -15.49
N SER A 892 41.92 17.42 -16.69
CA SER A 892 42.18 16.05 -17.15
C SER A 892 43.57 15.51 -16.75
N SER A 893 44.49 16.36 -16.26
CA SER A 893 45.87 16.00 -15.87
C SER A 893 46.28 16.52 -14.49
N GLU A 894 47.24 15.86 -13.83
CA GLU A 894 47.88 16.36 -12.61
C GLU A 894 48.66 17.68 -12.89
N LYS A 895 48.69 18.56 -11.88
CA LYS A 895 49.25 19.92 -11.94
C LYS A 895 50.57 20.05 -12.71
N GLY A 896 50.64 21.03 -13.61
CA GLY A 896 51.89 21.52 -14.18
C GLY A 896 52.14 21.20 -15.66
N SER A 897 51.16 20.64 -16.39
CA SER A 897 51.21 20.58 -17.85
C SER A 897 50.94 21.95 -18.46
N VAL A 898 51.62 22.28 -19.56
CA VAL A 898 51.55 23.60 -20.22
C VAL A 898 50.16 23.89 -20.82
N ASN A 899 49.29 22.88 -20.91
CA ASN A 899 47.88 22.97 -21.26
C ASN A 899 47.09 22.09 -20.28
N GLU A 900 46.56 22.66 -19.19
CA GLU A 900 45.53 21.98 -18.39
C GLU A 900 44.28 21.84 -19.25
N GLU A 901 44.09 20.67 -19.86
CA GLU A 901 42.88 20.34 -20.60
C GLU A 901 41.75 20.12 -19.59
N TRP A 902 40.61 20.79 -19.77
CA TRP A 902 39.43 20.65 -18.91
C TRP A 902 38.40 19.82 -19.66
N SER A 903 37.77 18.86 -18.97
CA SER A 903 36.81 17.95 -19.59
C SER A 903 35.64 17.64 -18.66
N LEU A 904 34.48 17.40 -19.24
CA LEU A 904 33.30 16.92 -18.54
C LEU A 904 33.40 15.41 -18.27
N ARG A 905 33.23 15.02 -17.01
CA ARG A 905 33.21 13.61 -16.58
C ARG A 905 32.01 13.34 -15.69
N THR A 906 31.56 12.08 -15.64
CA THR A 906 30.47 11.68 -14.73
C THR A 906 30.90 11.90 -13.28
N GLY A 907 30.02 12.51 -12.47
CA GLY A 907 30.29 12.75 -11.06
C GLY A 907 30.42 11.45 -10.25
N PRO A 908 31.38 11.36 -9.31
CA PRO A 908 31.69 10.14 -8.58
C PRO A 908 30.58 9.76 -7.58
N LEU A 909 29.86 8.67 -7.86
CA LEU A 909 28.88 8.12 -6.93
C LEU A 909 29.58 7.39 -5.78
N GLY A 910 29.31 7.79 -4.53
CA GLY A 910 29.85 7.10 -3.35
C GLY A 910 30.85 7.89 -2.52
N LEU A 911 30.99 9.20 -2.76
CA LEU A 911 31.77 10.06 -1.88
C LEU A 911 31.12 10.12 -0.49
N ASP A 912 31.86 9.68 0.53
CA ASP A 912 31.51 9.89 1.94
C ASP A 912 32.04 11.25 2.38
N ILE A 913 31.23 12.29 2.16
CA ILE A 913 31.57 13.68 2.43
C ILE A 913 30.46 14.33 3.26
N THR A 914 30.86 15.18 4.21
CA THR A 914 29.96 15.99 5.03
C THR A 914 30.44 17.44 5.04
N ALA A 915 29.51 18.38 5.21
CA ALA A 915 29.84 19.80 5.29
C ALA A 915 30.39 20.20 6.67
N ALA A 916 30.33 19.32 7.68
CA ALA A 916 30.65 19.61 9.08
C ALA A 916 32.04 20.21 9.29
N ASP A 917 33.06 19.72 8.57
CA ASP A 917 34.46 20.12 8.74
C ASP A 917 35.00 20.96 7.58
N LYS A 918 34.10 21.50 6.75
CA LYS A 918 34.44 22.22 5.51
C LYS A 918 34.53 23.72 5.74
N GLU A 919 35.29 24.38 4.86
CA GLU A 919 35.53 25.81 4.85
C GLU A 919 34.24 26.58 4.48
N LEU A 920 34.08 27.75 5.10
CA LEU A 920 32.95 28.66 4.91
C LEU A 920 33.46 30.03 4.49
N THR A 921 32.68 30.71 3.65
CA THR A 921 32.89 32.14 3.41
C THR A 921 32.41 32.97 4.60
N ILE A 922 31.25 32.62 5.13
CA ILE A 922 30.63 33.29 6.28
C ILE A 922 30.56 32.28 7.42
N GLY A 923 31.32 32.49 8.50
CA GLY A 923 31.42 31.53 9.61
C GLY A 923 30.08 31.20 10.26
N GLY A 924 29.12 32.14 10.21
CA GLY A 924 27.76 31.95 10.69
C GLY A 924 26.94 30.90 9.93
N ASP A 925 27.30 30.52 8.70
CA ASP A 925 26.47 29.63 7.86
C ASP A 925 26.52 28.16 8.26
N ARG A 926 27.44 27.74 9.13
CA ARG A 926 27.64 26.31 9.46
C ARG A 926 26.35 25.65 9.93
N HIS A 927 25.62 26.29 10.84
CA HIS A 927 24.37 25.75 11.39
C HIS A 927 23.30 25.57 10.30
N LYS A 928 23.20 26.52 9.36
CA LYS A 928 22.28 26.46 8.21
C LYS A 928 22.64 25.31 7.29
N ILE A 929 23.90 25.16 6.90
CA ILE A 929 24.32 24.09 5.99
C ILE A 929 24.09 22.71 6.61
N LEU A 930 24.49 22.51 7.87
CA LEU A 930 24.25 21.23 8.55
C LEU A 930 22.77 20.94 8.72
N PHE A 931 21.96 21.98 8.90
CA PHE A 931 20.51 21.87 8.89
C PHE A 931 19.98 21.40 7.53
N LEU A 932 20.40 22.03 6.42
CA LEU A 932 20.02 21.64 5.06
C LEU A 932 20.50 20.23 4.70
N GLU A 933 21.70 19.84 5.13
CA GLU A 933 22.25 18.49 4.93
C GLU A 933 21.38 17.45 5.63
N ARG A 934 20.88 17.74 6.84
CA ARG A 934 19.90 16.89 7.52
C ARG A 934 18.57 16.83 6.77
N GLN A 935 18.05 17.96 6.30
CA GLN A 935 16.78 17.99 5.54
C GLN A 935 16.90 17.23 4.21
N THR A 936 18.09 17.19 3.60
CA THR A 936 18.37 16.40 2.40
C THR A 936 18.14 14.90 2.61
N LYS A 937 18.23 14.40 3.84
CA LYS A 937 17.89 13.00 4.15
C LYS A 937 16.41 12.69 3.90
N LEU A 938 15.53 13.69 3.91
CA LEU A 938 14.10 13.53 3.58
C LEU A 938 13.89 13.21 2.09
N LEU A 939 14.90 13.42 1.24
CA LEU A 939 14.91 13.01 -0.17
C LEU A 939 15.27 11.52 -0.34
N ARG A 940 15.63 10.77 0.70
CA ARG A 940 15.74 9.30 0.65
C ARG A 940 14.39 8.67 0.91
#